data_AF-A0A8G2CAH2-F1
#
_entry.id   AF-A0A8G2CAH2-F1
#
_cell.length_a   1.000
_cell.length_b   1.000
_cell.length_c   1.000
_cell.angle_alpha   90.00
_cell.angle_beta   90.00
_cell.angle_gamma   90.00
#
_symmetry.space_group_name_H-M   'P 1'
#
loop_
_entity.id
_entity.type
_entity.pdbx_description
1 polymer ?
#
loop_
_entity_poly.entity_id
_entity_poly.type
_entity_poly.pdbx_seq_one_letter_code
_entity_poly.pdbx_strand_id
1 'polypeptide(L)'
;MTEQFGFELVDEQRVEELATTARLWKHRKTGAQVLSMNNADENKVFGVSFRTPPSDSTGVAHILEHSVLCGSEKFPVKEPFVELLKGSLQTFLNAFTYPDKTCYPVASTNLQDFYNLIDVYLDAAFFPLINEQIFEQEGWHYHVENVEDPLSYRGVVYNEMRGAYSSPDSVLHERSQQSLFPDITYGLDSGGDPEVIPQLTYEQFKNFHETYYHPSNGRFFFWGDDDEAKRLEKLSGTLERFSALEVDSYVPLQEEFERPVALLEGYAAGPATSEHQGRAMFTMNWLLPETSEAELNLAFQMLEQILIGMPASPLRKALIESGLGEDLAGVGLENELRQMYFSTGLSGIKSENADVVEALIFDTLNGLAKDGIDKECIEAAVNSIEFDLRENNSGRFPVGLSIMVRSLTTWLYDADPLALIAFEEPLNFIKERLANGDRLFEDLISAFLVGNNHRTTVLLVPDEDLQEERTKRVEKCLAEVRNEMSSADLAAVVENTALLQKMQQTPDSDDAVASIPRLTIEDIPAENKTIPQKEAAHSGVAVYTHDLETNGVVYASAAFDVAGLEASLLPYVPLLGRCLTEVGTDKLDFVELGMRIAAKTGGISADLMTATTIGERDPLAKLVVYGKATEDKVSDLFELLQTVVLDAKLDNKERFRSIVLEEKSRIEQGIVPSGHMIVMSHLRGCFDVAGWVAEQTGGISYLGFIRTLADRIAGDWDEVLADLEHVRAAILKKSETIISVTAESSGLNAVDSLVKGFIEVLPERPVESALWQPTFAIANEAFLIPAQVNYVGKGADLYALGYKYHGSANVIFKHLRMGWLWDQVRVQGGAYGAFAAFDRSTGVLAQVSYRDPNLENTLKAFDGSAAYLQNLKLGKAELEKAIIGAIGDLDTHMLPDAKGSAAVTRKMLGDTEAMRQQMRDEILSTTLDHFHSFADVLHAAAEKGHICVLGGNGVREAAETNGWNISEIL
;
A
#
# COMPACT_ATOMS: atom_id res chain seq x y z
N MET A 1 -0.39 41.72 -13.46
CA MET A 1 -0.75 40.71 -12.46
C MET A 1 -2.13 40.20 -12.83
N THR A 2 -2.23 38.89 -13.06
CA THR A 2 -3.50 38.22 -13.32
C THR A 2 -4.21 38.08 -11.97
N GLU A 3 -5.45 38.57 -11.87
CA GLU A 3 -6.27 38.49 -10.66
C GLU A 3 -7.54 37.70 -10.95
N GLN A 4 -7.88 36.79 -10.06
CA GLN A 4 -9.06 35.95 -10.21
C GLN A 4 -9.59 35.50 -8.84
N PHE A 5 -10.88 35.69 -8.58
CA PHE A 5 -11.56 35.31 -7.32
C PHE A 5 -10.79 35.69 -6.04
N GLY A 6 -10.19 36.88 -5.98
CA GLY A 6 -9.43 37.32 -4.80
C GLY A 6 -8.00 36.77 -4.67
N PHE A 7 -7.53 36.01 -5.67
CA PHE A 7 -6.16 35.51 -5.77
C PHE A 7 -5.33 36.33 -6.76
N GLU A 8 -4.05 36.50 -6.44
CA GLU A 8 -3.03 37.03 -7.34
C GLU A 8 -2.09 35.90 -7.78
N LEU A 9 -1.77 35.84 -9.07
CA LEU A 9 -0.75 34.91 -9.58
C LEU A 9 0.63 35.42 -9.16
N VAL A 10 1.36 34.60 -8.39
CA VAL A 10 2.70 34.89 -7.89
C VAL A 10 3.75 34.39 -8.87
N ASP A 11 3.60 33.16 -9.34
CA ASP A 11 4.56 32.50 -10.23
C ASP A 11 3.87 31.50 -11.18
N GLU A 12 4.48 31.28 -12.35
CA GLU A 12 4.03 30.31 -13.36
C GLU A 12 5.26 29.65 -14.00
N GLN A 13 5.32 28.32 -13.94
CA GLN A 13 6.38 27.52 -14.52
C GLN A 13 5.82 26.31 -15.26
N ARG A 14 6.46 25.94 -16.37
CA ARG A 14 6.26 24.66 -17.04
C ARG A 14 7.22 23.65 -16.43
N VAL A 15 6.70 22.55 -15.89
CA VAL A 15 7.46 21.39 -15.44
C VAL A 15 7.39 20.34 -16.54
N GLU A 16 8.43 20.24 -17.35
CA GLU A 16 8.43 19.38 -18.53
C GLU A 16 8.43 17.90 -18.14
N GLU A 17 9.07 17.56 -17.02
CA GLU A 17 9.14 16.22 -16.42
C GLU A 17 7.78 15.62 -16.08
N LEU A 18 6.75 16.45 -15.97
CA LEU A 18 5.38 16.05 -15.65
C LEU A 18 4.38 16.49 -16.73
N ALA A 19 4.86 17.04 -17.85
CA ALA A 19 4.04 17.71 -18.85
C ALA A 19 3.00 18.69 -18.24
N THR A 20 3.36 19.38 -17.15
CA THR A 20 2.41 20.09 -16.27
C THR A 20 2.75 21.58 -16.20
N THR A 21 1.73 22.44 -16.20
CA THR A 21 1.91 23.87 -15.93
C THR A 21 1.56 24.15 -14.47
N ALA A 22 2.56 24.50 -13.68
CA ALA A 22 2.44 24.85 -12.28
C ALA A 22 2.19 26.36 -12.12
N ARG A 23 1.20 26.74 -11.32
CA ARG A 23 0.88 28.12 -10.99
C ARG A 23 0.75 28.30 -9.49
N LEU A 24 1.56 29.19 -8.93
CA LEU A 24 1.48 29.56 -7.53
C LEU A 24 0.62 30.82 -7.39
N TRP A 25 -0.51 30.67 -6.70
CA TRP A 25 -1.44 31.76 -6.40
C TRP A 25 -1.37 32.15 -4.94
N LYS A 26 -1.72 33.41 -4.64
CA LYS A 26 -1.83 33.91 -3.27
C LYS A 26 -3.15 34.62 -3.04
N HIS A 27 -3.88 34.23 -2.00
CA HIS A 27 -5.12 34.89 -1.61
C HIS A 27 -4.83 36.24 -0.96
N ARG A 28 -5.38 37.33 -1.51
CA ARG A 28 -5.01 38.70 -1.09
C ARG A 28 -5.39 39.03 0.34
N LYS A 29 -6.49 38.46 0.85
CA LYS A 29 -7.03 38.80 2.18
C LYS A 29 -6.35 38.05 3.33
N THR A 30 -5.97 36.79 3.10
CA THR A 30 -5.41 35.91 4.15
C THR A 30 -3.93 35.61 3.95
N GLY A 31 -3.40 35.76 2.74
CA GLY A 31 -2.04 35.34 2.38
C GLY A 31 -1.89 33.85 2.08
N ALA A 32 -2.98 33.07 2.13
CA ALA A 32 -2.99 31.65 1.80
C ALA A 32 -2.39 31.39 0.40
N GLN A 33 -1.57 30.36 0.28
CA GLN A 33 -0.93 30.00 -0.99
C GLN A 33 -1.61 28.79 -1.62
N VAL A 34 -1.78 28.81 -2.95
CA VAL A 34 -2.36 27.72 -3.72
C VAL A 34 -1.39 27.32 -4.83
N LEU A 35 -0.91 26.09 -4.82
CA LEU A 35 -0.16 25.49 -5.92
C LEU A 35 -1.13 24.74 -6.82
N SER A 36 -1.39 25.28 -8.00
CA SER A 36 -2.29 24.71 -9.01
C SER A 36 -1.47 24.07 -10.13
N MET A 37 -1.45 22.73 -10.15
CA MET A 37 -0.80 21.91 -11.15
C MET A 37 -1.83 21.56 -12.24
N ASN A 38 -1.63 22.09 -13.45
CA ASN A 38 -2.57 21.94 -14.57
C ASN A 38 -2.02 20.97 -15.62
N ASN A 39 -2.69 19.84 -15.83
CA ASN A 39 -2.28 18.80 -16.78
C ASN A 39 -3.48 17.99 -17.30
N ALA A 40 -3.21 16.89 -18.01
CA ALA A 40 -4.23 16.04 -18.61
C ALA A 40 -4.61 14.81 -17.76
N ASP A 41 -4.11 14.72 -16.51
CA ASP A 41 -4.44 13.60 -15.65
C ASP A 41 -5.90 13.70 -15.18
N GLU A 42 -6.67 12.67 -15.52
CA GLU A 42 -8.06 12.56 -15.12
C GLU A 42 -8.23 12.33 -13.62
N ASN A 43 -7.21 11.82 -12.92
CA ASN A 43 -7.26 11.55 -11.49
C ASN A 43 -6.91 12.80 -10.67
N LYS A 44 -7.90 13.68 -10.56
CA LYS A 44 -7.75 14.98 -9.90
C LYS A 44 -7.45 14.80 -8.42
N VAL A 45 -6.55 15.64 -7.89
CA VAL A 45 -6.17 15.64 -6.48
C VAL A 45 -6.32 17.05 -5.92
N PHE A 46 -6.87 17.13 -4.71
CA PHE A 46 -6.87 18.32 -3.89
C PHE A 46 -6.30 17.97 -2.53
N GLY A 47 -5.55 18.89 -1.94
CA GLY A 47 -5.21 18.81 -0.53
C GLY A 47 -5.10 20.17 0.12
N VAL A 48 -5.44 20.22 1.40
CA VAL A 48 -5.08 21.33 2.28
C VAL A 48 -4.17 20.80 3.37
N SER A 49 -3.05 21.50 3.58
CA SER A 49 -2.07 21.16 4.59
C SER A 49 -1.80 22.34 5.51
N PHE A 50 -1.59 22.05 6.78
CA PHE A 50 -1.27 23.04 7.82
C PHE A 50 0.06 22.68 8.46
N ARG A 51 0.88 23.69 8.76
CA ARG A 51 2.08 23.52 9.60
C ARG A 51 1.63 23.46 11.06
N THR A 52 1.78 22.31 11.70
CA THR A 52 1.20 21.95 13.01
C THR A 52 2.26 21.42 13.97
N PRO A 53 3.37 22.15 14.23
CA PRO A 53 4.41 21.68 15.14
C PRO A 53 3.84 21.55 16.57
N PRO A 54 3.82 20.35 17.17
CA PRO A 54 3.44 20.19 18.57
C PRO A 54 4.45 20.85 19.52
N SER A 55 3.97 21.25 20.70
CA SER A 55 4.80 21.74 21.80
C SER A 55 5.10 20.70 22.88
N ASP A 56 4.45 19.54 22.80
CA ASP A 56 4.57 18.41 23.70
C ASP A 56 4.14 17.10 23.00
N SER A 57 4.31 15.96 23.66
CA SER A 57 3.90 14.65 23.12
C SER A 57 2.46 14.27 23.47
N THR A 58 1.55 15.24 23.65
CA THR A 58 0.14 14.94 23.94
C THR A 58 -0.64 14.40 22.73
N GLY A 59 -0.06 14.45 21.53
CA GLY A 59 -0.73 14.03 20.29
C GLY A 59 -1.80 15.02 19.80
N VAL A 60 -1.79 16.27 20.25
CA VAL A 60 -2.84 17.26 19.91
C VAL A 60 -3.07 17.42 18.40
N ALA A 61 -2.01 17.36 17.59
CA ALA A 61 -2.12 17.44 16.13
C ALA A 61 -2.87 16.23 15.54
N HIS A 62 -2.55 15.03 16.02
CA HIS A 62 -3.18 13.78 15.60
C HIS A 62 -4.65 13.67 16.06
N ILE A 63 -4.92 14.07 17.31
CA ILE A 63 -6.29 14.10 17.86
C ILE A 63 -7.16 15.09 17.07
N LEU A 64 -6.61 16.24 16.67
CA LEU A 64 -7.32 17.19 15.81
C LEU A 64 -7.55 16.65 14.42
N GLU A 65 -6.59 15.92 13.85
CA GLU A 65 -6.73 15.30 12.54
C GLU A 65 -7.98 14.42 12.45
N HIS A 66 -8.17 13.54 13.43
CA HIS A 66 -9.39 12.76 13.61
C HIS A 66 -10.62 13.65 13.85
N SER A 67 -10.52 14.55 14.83
CA SER A 67 -11.69 15.28 15.36
C SER A 67 -12.34 16.23 14.35
N VAL A 68 -11.56 16.85 13.45
CA VAL A 68 -12.15 17.76 12.44
C VAL A 68 -12.99 17.02 11.40
N LEU A 69 -12.77 15.71 11.25
CA LEU A 69 -13.55 14.84 10.38
C LEU A 69 -14.80 14.28 11.07
N CYS A 70 -15.11 14.68 12.31
CA CYS A 70 -16.30 14.29 13.07
C CYS A 70 -17.48 15.28 12.96
N GLY A 71 -17.63 15.93 11.80
CA GLY A 71 -18.71 16.88 11.50
C GLY A 71 -18.27 18.34 11.47
N SER A 72 -19.01 19.15 10.72
CA SER A 72 -18.72 20.56 10.47
C SER A 72 -20.00 21.40 10.39
N GLU A 73 -19.85 22.73 10.27
CA GLU A 73 -20.97 23.67 10.20
C GLU A 73 -21.97 23.33 9.10
N LYS A 74 -21.49 22.99 7.90
CA LYS A 74 -22.35 22.59 6.76
C LYS A 74 -22.78 21.14 6.85
N PHE A 75 -21.96 20.29 7.44
CA PHE A 75 -22.14 18.83 7.44
C PHE A 75 -22.18 18.29 8.87
N PRO A 76 -23.28 18.55 9.63
CA PRO A 76 -23.39 18.23 11.05
C PRO A 76 -23.79 16.76 11.28
N VAL A 77 -23.05 15.84 10.66
CA VAL A 77 -23.14 14.39 10.88
C VAL A 77 -21.94 13.92 11.70
N LYS A 78 -22.04 12.77 12.36
CA LYS A 78 -20.97 12.27 13.23
C LYS A 78 -19.72 11.85 12.48
N GLU A 79 -19.92 11.24 11.32
CA GLU A 79 -18.82 10.71 10.50
C GLU A 79 -19.03 11.06 9.01
N PRO A 80 -18.90 12.34 8.60
CA PRO A 80 -18.98 12.75 7.19
C PRO A 80 -18.02 11.94 6.31
N PHE A 81 -16.82 11.68 6.82
CA PHE A 81 -15.80 10.87 6.16
C PHE A 81 -16.32 9.48 5.77
N VAL A 82 -17.06 8.81 6.66
CA VAL A 82 -17.63 7.48 6.41
C VAL A 82 -18.78 7.55 5.41
N GLU A 83 -19.56 8.63 5.43
CA GLU A 83 -20.62 8.81 4.43
C GLU A 83 -20.06 9.00 3.02
N LEU A 84 -18.94 9.71 2.88
CA LEU A 84 -18.18 9.82 1.62
C LEU A 84 -17.59 8.45 1.21
N LEU A 85 -16.98 7.70 2.14
CA LEU A 85 -16.47 6.34 1.86
C LEU A 85 -17.50 5.41 1.23
N LYS A 86 -18.77 5.56 1.61
CA LYS A 86 -19.85 4.69 1.13
C LYS A 86 -20.50 5.20 -0.17
N GLY A 87 -20.34 6.47 -0.56
CA GLY A 87 -21.18 7.12 -1.58
C GLY A 87 -20.46 7.96 -2.63
N SER A 88 -19.13 7.95 -2.63
CA SER A 88 -18.29 8.64 -3.62
C SER A 88 -17.73 7.69 -4.69
N LEU A 89 -17.12 8.29 -5.72
CA LEU A 89 -16.24 7.64 -6.68
C LEU A 89 -14.77 8.00 -6.39
N GLN A 90 -14.41 8.17 -5.12
CA GLN A 90 -13.08 8.59 -4.74
C GLN A 90 -12.05 7.56 -5.22
N THR A 91 -10.93 8.06 -5.71
CA THR A 91 -9.72 7.25 -5.90
C THR A 91 -8.83 7.31 -4.66
N PHE A 92 -8.98 8.35 -3.85
CA PHE A 92 -8.31 8.51 -2.57
C PHE A 92 -9.12 9.38 -1.61
N LEU A 93 -9.17 9.00 -0.34
CA LEU A 93 -9.83 9.74 0.73
C LEU A 93 -9.14 9.39 2.05
N ASN A 94 -8.34 10.31 2.60
CA ASN A 94 -7.65 10.11 3.87
C ASN A 94 -7.21 11.44 4.48
N ALA A 95 -6.63 11.38 5.67
CA ALA A 95 -5.87 12.45 6.27
C ALA A 95 -4.60 11.90 6.95
N PHE A 96 -3.61 12.76 7.17
CA PHE A 96 -2.29 12.38 7.66
C PHE A 96 -1.76 13.38 8.68
N THR A 97 -1.17 12.87 9.77
CA THR A 97 -0.39 13.67 10.72
C THR A 97 1.08 13.27 10.63
N TYR A 98 1.91 14.22 10.24
CA TYR A 98 3.37 14.14 10.24
C TYR A 98 3.94 14.90 11.46
N PRO A 99 5.25 14.80 11.74
CA PRO A 99 5.89 15.48 12.87
C PRO A 99 5.65 17.00 12.97
N ASP A 100 5.39 17.69 11.86
CA ASP A 100 5.18 19.15 11.83
C ASP A 100 4.08 19.64 10.87
N LYS A 101 3.32 18.71 10.27
CA LYS A 101 2.27 19.04 9.30
C LYS A 101 1.09 18.09 9.39
N THR A 102 -0.11 18.62 9.16
CA THR A 102 -1.33 17.82 9.01
C THR A 102 -1.92 18.05 7.63
N CYS A 103 -2.23 16.98 6.90
CA CYS A 103 -2.64 17.03 5.49
C CYS A 103 -4.00 16.36 5.28
N TYR A 104 -4.88 16.99 4.51
CA TYR A 104 -6.22 16.48 4.18
C TYR A 104 -6.43 16.34 2.66
N PRO A 105 -5.91 15.26 2.04
CA PRO A 105 -6.04 15.04 0.61
C PRO A 105 -7.25 14.21 0.19
N VAL A 106 -7.80 14.55 -0.97
CA VAL A 106 -8.86 13.82 -1.67
C VAL A 106 -8.53 13.69 -3.15
N ALA A 107 -8.97 12.60 -3.77
CA ALA A 107 -8.83 12.40 -5.20
C ALA A 107 -10.06 11.73 -5.82
N SER A 108 -10.38 12.11 -7.06
CA SER A 108 -11.44 11.46 -7.84
C SER A 108 -11.24 11.68 -9.34
N THR A 109 -11.64 10.69 -10.13
CA THR A 109 -11.70 10.84 -11.60
C THR A 109 -12.98 11.55 -12.05
N ASN A 110 -14.03 11.54 -11.22
CA ASN A 110 -15.29 12.21 -11.50
C ASN A 110 -15.25 13.66 -10.99
N LEU A 111 -15.55 14.62 -11.88
CA LEU A 111 -15.45 16.04 -11.56
C LEU A 111 -16.42 16.49 -10.47
N GLN A 112 -17.67 16.02 -10.50
CA GLN A 112 -18.66 16.40 -9.50
C GLN A 112 -18.32 15.79 -8.13
N ASP A 113 -17.86 14.54 -8.13
CA ASP A 113 -17.40 13.86 -6.91
C ASP A 113 -16.20 14.59 -6.29
N PHE A 114 -15.18 14.91 -7.10
CA PHE A 114 -14.02 15.68 -6.67
C PHE A 114 -14.43 16.99 -5.97
N TYR A 115 -15.39 17.72 -6.55
CA TYR A 115 -15.89 18.96 -5.99
C TYR A 115 -16.77 18.80 -4.74
N ASN A 116 -17.44 17.66 -4.58
CA ASN A 116 -18.15 17.31 -3.36
C ASN A 116 -17.17 17.02 -2.23
N LEU A 117 -16.13 16.22 -2.51
CA LEU A 117 -15.05 15.89 -1.57
C LEU A 117 -14.34 17.14 -1.06
N ILE A 118 -13.99 18.07 -1.96
CA ILE A 118 -13.37 19.35 -1.61
C ILE A 118 -14.25 20.17 -0.65
N ASP A 119 -15.55 20.27 -0.90
CA ASP A 119 -16.43 21.09 -0.04
C ASP A 119 -16.55 20.52 1.37
N VAL A 120 -16.65 19.18 1.50
CA VAL A 120 -16.66 18.52 2.81
C VAL A 120 -15.34 18.70 3.55
N TYR A 121 -14.21 18.52 2.87
CA TYR A 121 -12.87 18.64 3.49
C TYR A 121 -12.52 20.07 3.87
N LEU A 122 -12.90 21.07 3.05
CA LEU A 122 -12.73 22.47 3.41
C LEU A 122 -13.57 22.85 4.62
N ASP A 123 -14.82 22.40 4.70
CA ASP A 123 -15.68 22.73 5.84
C ASP A 123 -15.22 22.01 7.11
N ALA A 124 -14.80 20.74 6.99
CA ALA A 124 -14.20 19.97 8.08
C ALA A 124 -12.96 20.67 8.65
N ALA A 125 -11.97 21.01 7.82
CA ALA A 125 -10.74 21.62 8.31
C ALA A 125 -10.96 23.00 8.96
N PHE A 126 -11.80 23.86 8.37
CA PHE A 126 -11.92 25.27 8.79
C PHE A 126 -13.10 25.56 9.74
N PHE A 127 -14.17 24.79 9.68
CA PHE A 127 -15.38 24.99 10.49
C PHE A 127 -15.88 23.70 11.17
N PRO A 128 -15.00 22.94 11.87
CA PRO A 128 -15.39 21.68 12.48
C PRO A 128 -16.27 21.87 13.71
N LEU A 129 -17.07 20.85 14.03
CA LEU A 129 -17.86 20.75 15.26
C LEU A 129 -17.06 20.09 16.40
N ILE A 130 -15.84 20.55 16.67
CA ILE A 130 -14.93 19.98 17.70
C ILE A 130 -15.35 20.31 19.15
N ASN A 131 -16.51 19.85 19.59
CA ASN A 131 -16.93 19.98 20.99
C ASN A 131 -16.17 19.03 21.94
N GLU A 132 -16.37 19.20 23.24
CA GLU A 132 -15.67 18.41 24.27
C GLU A 132 -15.95 16.90 24.15
N GLN A 133 -17.15 16.49 23.73
CA GLN A 133 -17.48 15.07 23.53
C GLN A 133 -16.70 14.44 22.36
N ILE A 134 -16.47 15.20 21.29
CA ILE A 134 -15.64 14.74 20.16
C ILE A 134 -14.17 14.63 20.58
N PHE A 135 -13.66 15.62 21.32
CA PHE A 135 -12.32 15.55 21.91
C PHE A 135 -12.15 14.33 22.81
N GLU A 136 -13.12 14.05 23.68
CA GLU A 136 -13.09 12.88 24.57
C GLU A 136 -13.14 11.56 23.81
N GLN A 137 -13.93 11.49 22.74
CA GLN A 137 -14.04 10.29 21.91
C GLN A 137 -12.74 10.02 21.12
N GLU A 138 -12.28 11.01 20.36
CA GLU A 138 -11.15 10.84 19.45
C GLU A 138 -9.81 10.90 20.17
N GLY A 139 -9.69 11.74 21.20
CA GLY A 139 -8.48 11.91 22.01
C GLY A 139 -8.41 10.94 23.17
N TRP A 140 -8.91 11.39 24.33
CA TRP A 140 -8.95 10.58 25.54
C TRP A 140 -10.02 11.06 26.53
N HIS A 141 -10.54 10.15 27.35
CA HIS A 141 -11.40 10.42 28.50
C HIS A 141 -11.24 9.37 29.59
N TYR A 142 -11.68 9.73 30.80
CA TYR A 142 -11.91 8.77 31.86
C TYR A 142 -13.21 8.00 31.61
N HIS A 143 -13.16 6.69 31.74
CA HIS A 143 -14.29 5.81 31.50
C HIS A 143 -14.58 4.93 32.71
N VAL A 144 -15.84 4.93 33.13
CA VAL A 144 -16.36 4.10 34.23
C VAL A 144 -17.88 3.92 34.08
N GLU A 145 -18.36 2.67 34.10
CA GLU A 145 -19.79 2.38 33.92
C GLU A 145 -20.58 2.46 35.23
N ASN A 146 -19.98 2.01 36.35
CA ASN A 146 -20.59 2.10 37.67
C ASN A 146 -19.63 2.73 38.68
N VAL A 147 -20.18 3.40 39.70
CA VAL A 147 -19.40 4.06 40.77
C VAL A 147 -18.40 3.12 41.45
N GLU A 148 -18.63 1.81 41.48
CA GLU A 148 -17.73 0.82 42.11
C GLU A 148 -16.62 0.31 41.17
N ASP A 149 -16.75 0.53 39.86
CA ASP A 149 -15.82 -0.01 38.85
C ASP A 149 -14.51 0.80 38.83
N PRO A 150 -13.36 0.19 38.52
CA PRO A 150 -12.09 0.91 38.38
C PRO A 150 -12.14 1.93 37.22
N LEU A 151 -11.42 3.04 37.39
CA LEU A 151 -11.28 4.06 36.34
C LEU A 151 -10.37 3.53 35.23
N SER A 152 -10.71 3.81 33.97
CA SER A 152 -9.91 3.46 32.79
C SER A 152 -9.73 4.65 31.86
N TYR A 153 -8.65 4.71 31.10
CA TYR A 153 -8.51 5.64 29.96
C TYR A 153 -9.11 5.01 28.70
N ARG A 154 -9.86 5.78 27.92
CA ARG A 154 -10.35 5.40 26.59
C ARG A 154 -10.24 6.58 25.62
N GLY A 155 -10.15 6.30 24.33
CA GLY A 155 -10.10 7.27 23.24
C GLY A 155 -9.56 6.60 21.98
N VAL A 156 -9.86 7.13 20.79
CA VAL A 156 -9.42 6.54 19.51
C VAL A 156 -7.89 6.61 19.41
N VAL A 157 -7.32 7.82 19.43
CA VAL A 157 -5.87 8.06 19.32
C VAL A 157 -5.11 7.48 20.52
N TYR A 158 -5.65 7.59 21.74
CA TYR A 158 -5.02 6.95 22.90
C TYR A 158 -4.82 5.43 22.71
N ASN A 159 -5.80 4.73 22.15
CA ASN A 159 -5.69 3.29 21.91
C ASN A 159 -4.81 2.96 20.70
N GLU A 160 -4.87 3.78 19.66
CA GLU A 160 -4.00 3.65 18.48
C GLU A 160 -2.52 3.78 18.85
N MET A 161 -2.15 4.83 19.60
CA MET A 161 -0.77 5.06 20.01
C MET A 161 -0.27 4.02 21.01
N ARG A 162 -1.15 3.44 21.85
CA ARG A 162 -0.78 2.24 22.63
C ARG A 162 -0.44 1.05 21.76
N GLY A 163 -1.11 0.90 20.62
CA GLY A 163 -0.77 -0.07 19.59
C GLY A 163 0.59 0.22 18.96
N ALA A 164 0.83 1.46 18.53
CA ALA A 164 2.12 1.89 17.95
C ALA A 164 3.30 1.64 18.91
N TYR A 165 3.17 2.02 20.19
CA TYR A 165 4.21 1.82 21.22
C TYR A 165 4.42 0.35 21.64
N SER A 166 3.61 -0.58 21.11
CA SER A 166 3.83 -2.02 21.28
C SER A 166 4.67 -2.64 20.17
N SER A 167 4.90 -1.92 19.06
CA SER A 167 5.78 -2.33 17.97
C SER A 167 7.22 -1.87 18.26
N PRO A 168 8.20 -2.80 18.39
CA PRO A 168 9.60 -2.43 18.59
C PRO A 168 10.17 -1.59 17.45
N ASP A 169 9.78 -1.87 16.20
CA ASP A 169 10.19 -1.09 15.02
C ASP A 169 9.68 0.35 15.08
N SER A 170 8.41 0.54 15.47
CA SER A 170 7.83 1.89 15.62
C SER A 170 8.54 2.67 16.72
N VAL A 171 8.84 2.02 17.85
CA VAL A 171 9.62 2.64 18.93
C VAL A 171 11.04 2.97 18.45
N LEU A 172 11.68 2.11 17.66
CA LEU A 172 13.03 2.34 17.14
C LEU A 172 13.06 3.54 16.19
N HIS A 173 12.09 3.65 15.29
CA HIS A 173 11.96 4.78 14.37
C HIS A 173 11.78 6.08 15.14
N GLU A 174 10.79 6.13 16.04
CA GLU A 174 10.49 7.31 16.84
C GLU A 174 11.71 7.74 17.67
N ARG A 175 12.37 6.81 18.36
CA ARG A 175 13.57 7.11 19.17
C ARG A 175 14.77 7.51 18.31
N SER A 176 14.91 6.97 17.11
CA SER A 176 15.97 7.38 16.18
C SER A 176 15.79 8.83 15.73
N GLN A 177 14.57 9.23 15.36
CA GLN A 177 14.26 10.63 15.04
C GLN A 177 14.48 11.53 16.26
N GLN A 178 13.86 11.22 17.41
CA GLN A 178 13.96 12.06 18.61
C GLN A 178 15.40 12.24 19.08
N SER A 179 16.24 11.20 18.92
CA SER A 179 17.65 11.27 19.32
C SER A 179 18.46 12.29 18.52
N LEU A 180 18.08 12.55 17.26
CA LEU A 180 18.73 13.53 16.39
C LEU A 180 18.18 14.93 16.57
N PHE A 181 16.92 15.08 17.00
CA PHE A 181 16.25 16.37 17.05
C PHE A 181 15.78 16.80 18.45
N PRO A 182 16.64 16.74 19.49
CA PRO A 182 16.20 16.94 20.88
C PRO A 182 15.69 18.35 21.20
N ASP A 183 16.05 19.37 20.40
CA ASP A 183 15.78 20.77 20.73
C ASP A 183 14.57 21.36 19.99
N ILE A 184 13.98 20.59 19.06
CA ILE A 184 12.90 21.06 18.18
C ILE A 184 11.72 20.08 18.17
N THR A 185 10.66 20.41 17.42
CA THR A 185 9.40 19.64 17.40
C THR A 185 9.55 18.16 17.04
N TYR A 186 10.59 17.78 16.30
CA TYR A 186 10.85 16.37 15.92
C TYR A 186 11.43 15.52 17.08
N GLY A 187 11.84 16.16 18.18
CA GLY A 187 12.16 15.53 19.46
C GLY A 187 10.93 15.13 20.28
N LEU A 188 9.73 15.43 19.76
CA LEU A 188 8.44 15.13 20.35
C LEU A 188 7.66 14.17 19.44
N ASP A 189 6.64 13.52 20.02
CA ASP A 189 5.75 12.63 19.28
C ASP A 189 4.45 13.35 18.92
N SER A 190 4.30 13.69 17.64
CA SER A 190 3.09 14.34 17.11
C SER A 190 1.86 13.42 17.09
N GLY A 191 2.08 12.09 17.04
CA GLY A 191 1.04 11.08 17.15
C GLY A 191 0.52 10.95 18.58
N GLY A 192 1.41 11.14 19.56
CA GLY A 192 1.14 11.23 20.98
C GLY A 192 1.70 10.05 21.77
N ASP A 193 2.46 10.35 22.83
CA ASP A 193 2.91 9.34 23.79
C ASP A 193 1.72 8.95 24.69
N PRO A 194 1.31 7.67 24.78
CA PRO A 194 0.22 7.24 25.66
C PRO A 194 0.34 7.65 27.12
N GLU A 195 1.55 7.84 27.65
CA GLU A 195 1.77 8.34 29.01
C GLU A 195 1.53 9.86 29.13
N VAL A 196 1.53 10.59 28.02
CA VAL A 196 1.39 12.06 27.94
C VAL A 196 0.03 12.50 27.39
N ILE A 197 -0.59 11.73 26.48
CA ILE A 197 -1.93 12.01 25.93
C ILE A 197 -2.95 12.42 27.03
N PRO A 198 -3.04 11.73 28.19
CA PRO A 198 -3.98 12.09 29.25
C PRO A 198 -3.73 13.45 29.94
N GLN A 199 -2.73 14.21 29.51
CA GLN A 199 -2.45 15.56 30.01
C GLN A 199 -3.07 16.64 29.11
N LEU A 200 -3.53 16.29 27.90
CA LEU A 200 -4.17 17.23 26.98
C LEU A 200 -5.52 17.69 27.54
N THR A 201 -5.72 18.99 27.64
CA THR A 201 -7.04 19.57 27.96
C THR A 201 -7.81 19.94 26.71
N TYR A 202 -9.14 19.96 26.82
CA TYR A 202 -10.00 20.44 25.74
C TYR A 202 -9.68 21.88 25.30
N GLU A 203 -9.24 22.75 26.23
CA GLU A 203 -8.86 24.14 25.88
C GLU A 203 -7.58 24.18 25.05
N GLN A 204 -6.58 23.36 25.38
CA GLN A 204 -5.35 23.24 24.59
C GLN A 204 -5.65 22.71 23.18
N PHE A 205 -6.46 21.65 23.10
CA PHE A 205 -6.93 21.08 21.84
C PHE A 205 -7.65 22.12 20.97
N LYS A 206 -8.61 22.86 21.55
CA LYS A 206 -9.33 23.91 20.83
C LYS A 206 -8.42 25.07 20.40
N ASN A 207 -7.53 25.51 21.29
CA ASN A 207 -6.60 26.61 20.99
C ASN A 207 -5.61 26.23 19.87
N PHE A 208 -5.21 24.95 19.80
CA PHE A 208 -4.36 24.46 18.72
C PHE A 208 -5.06 24.58 17.35
N HIS A 209 -6.35 24.24 17.26
CA HIS A 209 -7.14 24.47 16.04
C HIS A 209 -7.25 25.97 15.71
N GLU A 210 -7.67 26.79 16.67
CA GLU A 210 -7.84 28.24 16.48
C GLU A 210 -6.53 28.94 16.05
N THR A 211 -5.37 28.38 16.42
CA THR A 211 -4.04 28.89 16.05
C THR A 211 -3.57 28.39 14.69
N TYR A 212 -3.53 27.07 14.48
CA TYR A 212 -2.83 26.47 13.33
C TYR A 212 -3.74 26.20 12.12
N TYR A 213 -5.06 26.01 12.30
CA TYR A 213 -6.02 25.73 11.21
C TYR A 213 -6.56 27.02 10.57
N HIS A 214 -5.72 28.04 10.50
CA HIS A 214 -6.03 29.32 9.88
C HIS A 214 -5.51 29.34 8.42
N PRO A 215 -6.25 29.89 7.43
CA PRO A 215 -5.79 29.89 6.04
C PRO A 215 -4.43 30.56 5.79
N SER A 216 -4.02 31.51 6.62
CA SER A 216 -2.67 32.11 6.55
C SER A 216 -1.54 31.11 6.79
N ASN A 217 -1.82 30.03 7.51
CA ASN A 217 -0.92 28.89 7.75
C ASN A 217 -1.18 27.72 6.78
N GLY A 218 -2.21 27.82 5.93
CA GLY A 218 -2.61 26.78 5.00
C GLY A 218 -1.81 26.78 3.70
N ARG A 219 -1.54 25.59 3.17
CA ARG A 219 -1.01 25.33 1.83
C ARG A 219 -2.05 24.52 1.06
N PHE A 220 -2.53 25.03 -0.06
CA PHE A 220 -3.57 24.40 -0.86
C PHE A 220 -2.99 23.87 -2.16
N PHE A 221 -3.21 22.60 -2.46
CA PHE A 221 -2.68 21.96 -3.65
C PHE A 221 -3.81 21.47 -4.55
N PHE A 222 -3.64 21.64 -5.85
CA PHE A 222 -4.52 21.06 -6.88
C PHE A 222 -3.70 20.40 -7.98
N TRP A 223 -4.22 19.29 -8.51
CA TRP A 223 -3.67 18.54 -9.64
C TRP A 223 -4.79 18.00 -10.52
N GLY A 224 -4.57 18.00 -11.83
CA GLY A 224 -5.42 17.31 -12.80
C GLY A 224 -5.98 18.21 -13.89
N ASP A 225 -6.98 17.68 -14.58
CA ASP A 225 -7.61 18.24 -15.79
C ASP A 225 -8.83 19.15 -15.56
N ASP A 226 -9.20 19.46 -14.30
CA ASP A 226 -10.29 20.40 -14.01
C ASP A 226 -9.93 21.87 -14.27
N ASP A 227 -10.97 22.70 -14.41
CA ASP A 227 -10.84 24.13 -14.65
C ASP A 227 -10.25 24.87 -13.44
N GLU A 228 -9.05 25.44 -13.60
CA GLU A 228 -8.36 26.23 -12.58
C GLU A 228 -9.23 27.37 -12.00
N ALA A 229 -10.06 28.00 -12.83
CA ALA A 229 -10.97 29.05 -12.38
C ALA A 229 -11.91 28.55 -11.28
N LYS A 230 -12.39 27.31 -11.40
CA LYS A 230 -13.31 26.68 -10.46
C LYS A 230 -12.62 26.29 -9.15
N ARG A 231 -11.34 25.91 -9.21
CA ARG A 231 -10.50 25.68 -8.02
C ARG A 231 -10.46 26.93 -7.15
N LEU A 232 -10.10 28.07 -7.76
CA LEU A 232 -9.98 29.36 -7.07
C LEU A 232 -11.34 29.87 -6.56
N GLU A 233 -12.41 29.74 -7.36
CA GLU A 233 -13.77 30.12 -6.95
C GLU A 233 -14.21 29.37 -5.68
N LYS A 234 -13.98 28.06 -5.63
CA LYS A 234 -14.34 27.21 -4.48
C LYS A 234 -13.56 27.58 -3.22
N LEU A 235 -12.26 27.81 -3.35
CA LEU A 235 -11.46 28.27 -2.22
C LEU A 235 -11.91 29.64 -1.72
N SER A 236 -12.18 30.59 -2.64
CA SER A 236 -12.58 31.97 -2.28
C SER A 236 -13.75 32.01 -1.30
N GLY A 237 -14.78 31.18 -1.52
CA GLY A 237 -15.96 31.14 -0.65
C GLY A 237 -15.65 30.83 0.82
N THR A 238 -14.69 29.94 1.07
CA THR A 238 -14.22 29.60 2.42
C THR A 238 -13.26 30.67 2.95
N LEU A 239 -12.28 31.08 2.15
CA LEU A 239 -11.19 31.97 2.58
C LEU A 239 -11.66 33.41 2.83
N GLU A 240 -12.73 33.86 2.18
CA GLU A 240 -13.32 35.19 2.39
C GLU A 240 -13.87 35.40 3.81
N ARG A 241 -14.18 34.33 4.55
CA ARG A 241 -14.65 34.39 5.94
C ARG A 241 -13.54 34.78 6.93
N PHE A 242 -12.27 34.66 6.52
CA PHE A 242 -11.09 34.93 7.36
C PHE A 242 -10.45 36.27 7.04
N SER A 243 -9.58 36.75 7.94
CA SER A 243 -8.66 37.87 7.71
C SER A 243 -7.25 37.38 8.00
N ALA A 244 -6.22 38.00 7.43
CA ALA A 244 -4.84 37.58 7.69
C ALA A 244 -4.52 37.48 9.20
N LEU A 245 -3.85 36.39 9.57
CA LEU A 245 -3.34 36.13 10.92
C LEU A 245 -1.85 35.77 10.79
N GLU A 246 -1.04 36.31 11.68
CA GLU A 246 0.35 35.87 11.86
C GLU A 246 0.33 34.62 12.74
N VAL A 247 0.76 33.48 12.19
CA VAL A 247 0.78 32.19 12.89
C VAL A 247 2.23 31.80 13.09
N ASP A 248 2.65 31.70 14.35
CA ASP A 248 3.99 31.24 14.71
C ASP A 248 4.06 29.71 14.66
N SER A 249 4.20 29.17 13.45
CA SER A 249 4.32 27.73 13.21
C SER A 249 5.72 27.34 12.72
N TYR A 250 6.70 28.24 12.81
CA TYR A 250 8.03 28.04 12.23
C TYR A 250 8.77 26.89 12.92
N VAL A 251 9.27 25.94 12.14
CA VAL A 251 10.11 24.83 12.64
C VAL A 251 11.56 25.26 12.49
N PRO A 252 12.34 25.48 13.57
CA PRO A 252 13.76 25.88 13.48
C PRO A 252 14.68 24.72 13.03
N LEU A 253 15.94 25.04 12.74
CA LEU A 253 16.98 24.03 12.55
C LEU A 253 17.45 23.48 13.88
N GLN A 254 17.80 22.20 13.89
CA GLN A 254 18.44 21.54 15.01
C GLN A 254 19.91 21.94 15.10
N GLU A 255 20.36 22.30 16.31
CA GLU A 255 21.76 22.63 16.55
C GLU A 255 22.65 21.37 16.47
N GLU A 256 23.84 21.53 15.89
CA GLU A 256 24.81 20.45 15.74
C GLU A 256 25.35 19.96 17.10
N PHE A 257 25.51 18.64 17.26
CA PHE A 257 26.12 18.09 18.47
C PHE A 257 27.64 18.31 18.49
N GLU A 258 28.19 18.61 19.67
CA GLU A 258 29.65 18.66 19.87
C GLU A 258 30.30 17.26 19.82
N ARG A 259 29.52 16.20 20.09
CA ARG A 259 29.97 14.80 20.12
C ARG A 259 28.80 13.85 19.88
N PRO A 260 29.06 12.63 19.36
CA PRO A 260 28.02 11.62 19.21
C PRO A 260 27.32 11.26 20.53
N VAL A 261 26.05 10.88 20.44
CA VAL A 261 25.19 10.52 21.59
C VAL A 261 24.79 9.04 21.48
N ALA A 262 24.67 8.33 22.60
CA ALA A 262 24.19 6.96 22.62
C ALA A 262 22.98 6.85 23.55
N LEU A 263 21.91 6.21 23.07
CA LEU A 263 20.69 5.94 23.80
C LEU A 263 20.52 4.43 23.95
N LEU A 264 20.21 4.00 25.17
CA LEU A 264 19.85 2.63 25.51
C LEU A 264 18.44 2.67 26.09
N GLU A 265 17.49 2.04 25.41
CA GLU A 265 16.09 2.05 25.80
C GLU A 265 15.51 0.64 25.82
N GLY A 266 14.58 0.40 26.73
CA GLY A 266 13.83 -0.85 26.81
C GLY A 266 12.63 -0.83 25.87
N TYR A 267 12.31 -1.96 25.24
CA TYR A 267 11.04 -2.17 24.56
C TYR A 267 10.32 -3.37 25.16
N ALA A 268 8.98 -3.31 25.17
CA ALA A 268 8.17 -4.37 25.76
C ALA A 268 8.31 -5.67 24.97
N ALA A 269 8.77 -6.74 25.63
CA ALA A 269 8.90 -8.07 25.03
C ALA A 269 8.02 -9.10 25.75
N GLY A 270 7.56 -10.13 25.03
CA GLY A 270 6.91 -11.30 25.64
C GLY A 270 7.92 -12.21 26.36
N PRO A 271 7.46 -13.21 27.14
CA PRO A 271 8.35 -14.12 27.86
C PRO A 271 9.31 -14.85 26.90
N ALA A 272 10.59 -14.95 27.26
CA ALA A 272 11.73 -15.53 26.49
C ALA A 272 11.59 -17.00 26.01
N THR A 273 10.40 -17.59 26.02
CA THR A 273 10.13 -18.97 25.59
C THR A 273 9.88 -19.14 24.08
N SER A 274 9.95 -18.08 23.27
CA SER A 274 9.88 -18.20 21.80
C SER A 274 11.27 -17.93 21.18
N GLU A 275 11.70 -18.76 20.22
CA GLU A 275 13.02 -18.66 19.54
C GLU A 275 13.26 -17.32 18.79
N HIS A 276 12.24 -16.45 18.73
CA HIS A 276 12.20 -15.19 18.00
C HIS A 276 11.83 -13.96 18.84
N GLN A 277 11.78 -14.05 20.18
CA GLN A 277 11.57 -12.88 21.04
C GLN A 277 12.64 -12.82 22.13
N GLY A 278 13.33 -11.68 22.23
CA GLY A 278 14.48 -11.50 23.13
C GLY A 278 15.78 -11.00 22.45
N ARG A 279 15.70 -10.47 21.22
CA ARG A 279 16.86 -9.91 20.50
C ARG A 279 16.76 -8.38 20.44
N ALA A 280 17.89 -7.71 20.63
CA ALA A 280 17.97 -6.26 20.60
C ALA A 280 17.93 -5.72 19.16
N MET A 281 17.61 -4.44 19.02
CA MET A 281 17.67 -3.70 17.75
C MET A 281 18.66 -2.55 17.90
N PHE A 282 19.44 -2.30 16.85
CA PHE A 282 20.50 -1.32 16.87
C PHE A 282 20.43 -0.45 15.62
N THR A 283 20.49 0.87 15.79
CA THR A 283 20.65 1.83 14.70
C THR A 283 21.72 2.85 15.01
N MET A 284 22.41 3.27 13.96
CA MET A 284 23.17 4.50 13.91
C MET A 284 22.44 5.51 13.05
N ASN A 285 22.36 6.74 13.53
CA ASN A 285 21.58 7.81 12.89
C ASN A 285 22.46 9.05 12.73
N TRP A 286 22.36 9.72 11.58
CA TRP A 286 23.13 10.92 11.25
C TRP A 286 22.20 12.04 10.79
N LEU A 287 22.31 13.21 11.42
CA LEU A 287 21.65 14.41 10.91
C LEU A 287 22.36 14.87 9.63
N LEU A 288 21.57 15.13 8.60
CA LEU A 288 22.03 15.62 7.30
C LEU A 288 21.50 17.05 7.06
N PRO A 289 21.95 17.72 5.98
CA PRO A 289 21.52 19.09 5.65
C PRO A 289 20.02 19.25 5.36
N GLU A 290 19.59 20.50 5.18
CA GLU A 290 18.20 20.84 4.82
C GLU A 290 17.77 20.17 3.50
N THR A 291 16.50 19.80 3.42
CA THR A 291 15.92 19.10 2.25
C THR A 291 15.79 19.98 1.00
N SER A 292 15.90 21.32 1.15
CA SER A 292 15.68 22.31 0.09
C SER A 292 16.79 22.37 -0.97
N GLU A 293 17.96 21.81 -0.71
CA GLU A 293 19.05 21.70 -1.69
C GLU A 293 18.81 20.47 -2.61
N ALA A 294 18.08 20.67 -3.72
CA ALA A 294 17.62 19.59 -4.59
C ALA A 294 18.73 18.66 -5.10
N GLU A 295 19.88 19.20 -5.51
CA GLU A 295 21.04 18.42 -5.95
C GLU A 295 21.57 17.51 -4.84
N LEU A 296 21.69 18.05 -3.62
CA LEU A 296 22.23 17.32 -2.48
C LEU A 296 21.23 16.27 -1.97
N ASN A 297 19.95 16.62 -1.90
CA ASN A 297 18.87 15.68 -1.57
C ASN A 297 18.85 14.50 -2.54
N LEU A 298 18.86 14.78 -3.85
CA LEU A 298 18.87 13.74 -4.88
C LEU A 298 20.14 12.87 -4.80
N ALA A 299 21.30 13.47 -4.51
CA ALA A 299 22.53 12.71 -4.30
C ALA A 299 22.48 11.81 -3.05
N PHE A 300 21.79 12.22 -1.98
CA PHE A 300 21.58 11.37 -0.81
C PHE A 300 20.61 10.21 -1.09
N GLN A 301 19.55 10.41 -1.87
CA GLN A 301 18.67 9.32 -2.31
C GLN A 301 19.46 8.26 -3.10
N MET A 302 20.33 8.70 -4.02
CA MET A 302 21.24 7.80 -4.73
C MET A 302 22.25 7.13 -3.79
N LEU A 303 22.77 7.86 -2.80
CA LEU A 303 23.71 7.30 -1.82
C LEU A 303 23.06 6.23 -0.94
N GLU A 304 21.82 6.43 -0.50
CA GLU A 304 21.06 5.40 0.21
C GLU A 304 20.93 4.13 -0.64
N GLN A 305 20.54 4.27 -1.91
CA GLN A 305 20.45 3.14 -2.84
C GLN A 305 21.78 2.40 -2.99
N ILE A 306 22.90 3.15 -3.04
CA ILE A 306 24.25 2.60 -3.08
C ILE A 306 24.60 1.87 -1.78
N LEU A 307 24.24 2.40 -0.61
CA LEU A 307 24.67 1.83 0.66
C LEU A 307 23.83 0.61 1.06
N ILE A 308 22.51 0.69 0.92
CA ILE A 308 21.57 -0.29 1.46
C ILE A 308 20.42 -0.71 0.52
N GLY A 309 20.14 0.04 -0.55
CA GLY A 309 18.94 -0.19 -1.37
C GLY A 309 18.95 -1.49 -2.19
N MET A 310 20.08 -1.83 -2.80
CA MET A 310 20.23 -3.04 -3.61
C MET A 310 20.79 -4.23 -2.80
N PRO A 311 20.49 -5.50 -3.15
CA PRO A 311 21.11 -6.67 -2.51
C PRO A 311 22.65 -6.69 -2.58
N ALA A 312 23.22 -6.13 -3.64
CA ALA A 312 24.67 -5.99 -3.82
C ALA A 312 25.28 -4.77 -3.11
N SER A 313 24.46 -3.94 -2.47
CA SER A 313 24.92 -2.71 -1.81
C SER A 313 25.92 -3.06 -0.71
N PRO A 314 27.11 -2.43 -0.69
CA PRO A 314 28.21 -2.82 0.18
C PRO A 314 27.87 -2.82 1.67
N LEU A 315 27.13 -1.81 2.17
CA LEU A 315 26.82 -1.74 3.60
C LEU A 315 25.75 -2.77 3.99
N ARG A 316 24.68 -2.90 3.22
CA ARG A 316 23.69 -3.99 3.41
C ARG A 316 24.35 -5.36 3.38
N LYS A 317 25.20 -5.62 2.38
CA LYS A 317 25.91 -6.89 2.25
C LYS A 317 26.79 -7.17 3.47
N ALA A 318 27.59 -6.19 3.90
CA ALA A 318 28.45 -6.33 5.08
C ALA A 318 27.63 -6.64 6.34
N LEU A 319 26.51 -5.94 6.56
CA LEU A 319 25.62 -6.15 7.70
C LEU A 319 24.96 -7.53 7.69
N ILE A 320 24.33 -7.93 6.58
CA ILE A 320 23.61 -9.20 6.49
C ILE A 320 24.56 -10.41 6.49
N GLU A 321 25.66 -10.36 5.73
CA GLU A 321 26.63 -11.48 5.66
C GLU A 321 27.45 -11.62 6.95
N SER A 322 27.47 -10.62 7.84
CA SER A 322 28.13 -10.73 9.13
C SER A 322 27.50 -11.78 10.06
N GLY A 323 26.21 -12.08 9.87
CA GLY A 323 25.43 -12.94 10.77
C GLY A 323 25.26 -12.38 12.19
N LEU A 324 25.48 -11.07 12.39
CA LEU A 324 25.35 -10.41 13.70
C LEU A 324 23.89 -10.10 14.07
N GLY A 325 23.01 -10.00 13.08
CA GLY A 325 21.57 -9.73 13.21
C GLY A 325 20.76 -10.54 12.20
N GLU A 326 19.43 -10.38 12.26
CA GLU A 326 18.48 -11.11 11.42
C GLU A 326 18.09 -10.33 10.17
N ASP A 327 17.94 -9.02 10.30
CA ASP A 327 17.58 -8.12 9.20
C ASP A 327 18.16 -6.72 9.42
N LEU A 328 18.08 -5.86 8.42
CA LEU A 328 18.38 -4.44 8.57
C LEU A 328 17.39 -3.76 9.53
N ALA A 329 17.87 -2.71 10.18
CA ALA A 329 17.05 -1.81 10.99
C ALA A 329 17.32 -0.34 10.60
N GLY A 330 16.43 0.54 11.03
CA GLY A 330 16.46 1.97 10.66
C GLY A 330 15.61 2.27 9.42
N VAL A 331 15.30 3.54 9.22
CA VAL A 331 14.41 3.99 8.13
C VAL A 331 15.13 4.29 6.83
N GLY A 332 16.45 4.11 6.76
CA GLY A 332 17.23 4.55 5.60
C GLY A 332 17.33 6.07 5.58
N LEU A 333 17.08 6.70 4.43
CA LEU A 333 17.05 8.15 4.29
C LEU A 333 15.66 8.70 4.59
N GLU A 334 15.54 9.55 5.61
CA GLU A 334 14.39 10.43 5.80
C GLU A 334 14.70 11.79 5.16
N ASN A 335 13.89 12.19 4.19
CA ASN A 335 14.08 13.43 3.44
C ASN A 335 12.83 14.31 3.32
N GLU A 336 11.76 14.04 4.07
CA GLU A 336 10.52 14.82 4.08
C GLU A 336 10.39 15.82 5.25
N LEU A 337 11.34 15.77 6.20
CA LEU A 337 11.49 16.76 7.27
C LEU A 337 12.31 17.97 6.82
N ARG A 338 12.38 19.01 7.66
CA ARG A 338 13.17 20.21 7.38
C ARG A 338 14.65 19.90 7.11
N GLN A 339 15.25 19.06 7.94
CA GLN A 339 16.59 18.52 7.77
C GLN A 339 16.49 17.02 7.55
N MET A 340 17.25 16.53 6.56
CA MET A 340 17.30 15.09 6.26
C MET A 340 18.00 14.35 7.39
N TYR A 341 17.79 13.04 7.50
CA TYR A 341 18.67 12.18 8.28
C TYR A 341 18.81 10.79 7.66
N PHE A 342 19.91 10.11 7.97
CA PHE A 342 20.13 8.72 7.56
C PHE A 342 20.20 7.82 8.79
N SER A 343 19.45 6.71 8.78
CA SER A 343 19.35 5.75 9.88
C SER A 343 19.54 4.32 9.35
N THR A 344 20.51 3.59 9.89
CA THR A 344 20.74 2.19 9.51
C THR A 344 21.37 1.37 10.62
N GLY A 345 21.15 0.06 10.60
CA GLY A 345 21.75 -0.90 11.52
C GLY A 345 21.17 -2.30 11.35
N LEU A 346 21.01 -3.02 12.46
CA LEU A 346 20.53 -4.41 12.47
C LEU A 346 19.46 -4.62 13.53
N SER A 347 18.42 -5.37 13.15
CA SER A 347 17.45 -5.96 14.06
C SER A 347 17.88 -7.40 14.39
N GLY A 348 17.40 -7.93 15.51
CA GLY A 348 17.70 -9.32 15.86
C GLY A 348 19.14 -9.55 16.37
N ILE A 349 19.80 -8.52 16.92
CA ILE A 349 21.17 -8.66 17.43
C ILE A 349 21.20 -9.16 18.88
N LYS A 350 22.35 -9.72 19.28
CA LYS A 350 22.67 -9.81 20.71
C LYS A 350 23.11 -8.42 21.19
N SER A 351 22.60 -7.94 22.33
CA SER A 351 22.93 -6.62 22.86
C SER A 351 24.44 -6.41 23.08
N GLU A 352 25.16 -7.46 23.47
CA GLU A 352 26.63 -7.46 23.61
C GLU A 352 27.40 -7.26 22.29
N ASN A 353 26.75 -7.43 21.14
CA ASN A 353 27.35 -7.23 19.82
C ASN A 353 27.18 -5.80 19.29
N ALA A 354 26.50 -4.89 20.00
CA ALA A 354 26.21 -3.54 19.52
C ALA A 354 27.49 -2.78 19.07
N ASP A 355 28.56 -2.82 19.89
CA ASP A 355 29.84 -2.19 19.55
C ASP A 355 30.49 -2.81 18.29
N VAL A 356 30.27 -4.12 18.05
CA VAL A 356 30.78 -4.83 16.88
C VAL A 356 30.01 -4.40 15.62
N VAL A 357 28.70 -4.22 15.73
CA VAL A 357 27.86 -3.70 14.63
C VAL A 357 28.24 -2.25 14.31
N GLU A 358 28.40 -1.40 15.33
CA GLU A 358 28.87 -0.01 15.15
C GLU A 358 30.22 0.03 14.40
N ALA A 359 31.19 -0.79 14.84
CA ALA A 359 32.50 -0.87 14.20
C ALA A 359 32.39 -1.35 12.75
N LEU A 360 31.57 -2.36 12.46
CA LEU A 360 31.36 -2.88 11.11
C LEU A 360 30.79 -1.81 10.16
N ILE A 361 29.81 -1.03 10.62
CA ILE A 361 29.25 0.09 9.83
C ILE A 361 30.34 1.10 9.52
N PHE A 362 31.10 1.54 10.54
CA PHE A 362 32.18 2.50 10.34
C PHE A 362 33.30 1.99 9.45
N ASP A 363 33.75 0.76 9.63
CA ASP A 363 34.81 0.16 8.83
C ASP A 363 34.40 0.07 7.37
N THR A 364 33.13 -0.28 7.12
CA THR A 364 32.56 -0.34 5.76
C THR A 364 32.48 1.05 5.14
N LEU A 365 31.92 2.04 5.84
CA LEU A 365 31.82 3.43 5.35
C LEU A 365 33.19 4.05 5.11
N ASN A 366 34.17 3.84 6.00
CA ASN A 366 35.55 4.30 5.81
C ASN A 366 36.21 3.63 4.60
N GLY A 367 35.98 2.33 4.40
CA GLY A 367 36.45 1.60 3.24
C GLY A 367 35.91 2.21 1.94
N LEU A 368 34.60 2.45 1.86
CA LEU A 368 33.96 3.06 0.69
C LEU A 368 34.49 4.47 0.40
N ALA A 369 34.57 5.32 1.41
CA ALA A 369 35.10 6.69 1.26
C ALA A 369 36.55 6.71 0.77
N LYS A 370 37.38 5.77 1.26
CA LYS A 370 38.80 5.73 0.93
C LYS A 370 39.08 5.03 -0.39
N ASP A 371 38.61 3.79 -0.53
CA ASP A 371 39.00 2.87 -1.60
C ASP A 371 38.10 2.99 -2.84
N GLY A 372 36.92 3.62 -2.70
CA GLY A 372 35.98 3.89 -3.80
C GLY A 372 34.79 2.95 -3.81
N ILE A 373 33.73 3.39 -4.49
CA ILE A 373 32.51 2.60 -4.70
C ILE A 373 32.60 1.93 -6.08
N ASP A 374 32.06 0.71 -6.18
CA ASP A 374 31.97 0.03 -7.45
C ASP A 374 31.16 0.86 -8.48
N LYS A 375 31.68 0.98 -9.71
CA LYS A 375 31.08 1.86 -10.72
C LYS A 375 29.73 1.36 -11.22
N GLU A 376 29.54 0.05 -11.27
CA GLU A 376 28.27 -0.55 -11.68
C GLU A 376 27.22 -0.33 -10.57
N CYS A 377 27.64 -0.34 -9.30
CA CYS A 377 26.80 0.07 -8.17
C CYS A 377 26.34 1.53 -8.27
N ILE A 378 27.24 2.45 -8.59
CA ILE A 378 26.87 3.86 -8.83
C ILE A 378 25.90 3.98 -10.01
N GLU A 379 26.21 3.34 -11.15
CA GLU A 379 25.36 3.41 -12.34
C GLU A 379 23.97 2.83 -12.07
N ALA A 380 23.88 1.73 -11.33
CA ALA A 380 22.61 1.12 -10.91
C ALA A 380 21.78 2.07 -10.05
N ALA A 381 22.36 2.65 -9.00
CA ALA A 381 21.63 3.57 -8.13
C ALA A 381 21.15 4.83 -8.87
N VAL A 382 22.00 5.43 -9.72
CA VAL A 382 21.62 6.59 -10.53
C VAL A 382 20.47 6.24 -11.48
N ASN A 383 20.55 5.07 -12.14
CA ASN A 383 19.48 4.61 -13.02
C ASN A 383 18.19 4.33 -12.27
N SER A 384 18.23 3.63 -11.14
CA SER A 384 17.03 3.30 -10.36
C SER A 384 16.31 4.57 -9.90
N ILE A 385 17.03 5.54 -9.34
CA ILE A 385 16.43 6.81 -8.90
C ILE A 385 15.90 7.61 -10.10
N GLU A 386 16.65 7.72 -11.20
CA GLU A 386 16.14 8.38 -12.41
C GLU A 386 14.87 7.69 -12.94
N PHE A 387 14.88 6.36 -12.97
CA PHE A 387 13.76 5.58 -13.47
C PHE A 387 12.52 5.81 -12.61
N ASP A 388 12.65 5.74 -11.29
CA ASP A 388 11.53 5.96 -10.35
C ASP A 388 10.97 7.39 -10.48
N LEU A 389 11.84 8.39 -10.66
CA LEU A 389 11.43 9.79 -10.88
C LEU A 389 10.68 9.99 -12.20
N ARG A 390 11.12 9.36 -13.29
CA ARG A 390 10.45 9.42 -14.60
C ARG A 390 9.15 8.62 -14.62
N GLU A 391 9.19 7.39 -14.12
CA GLU A 391 8.04 6.49 -14.09
C GLU A 391 6.92 7.06 -13.23
N ASN A 392 7.29 7.63 -12.07
CA ASN A 392 6.37 8.22 -11.10
C ASN A 392 5.17 7.31 -10.80
N ASN A 393 5.41 5.99 -10.78
CA ASN A 393 4.39 4.96 -10.67
C ASN A 393 4.05 4.72 -9.20
N SER A 394 3.06 5.45 -8.71
CA SER A 394 2.57 5.36 -7.33
C SER A 394 1.53 4.24 -7.14
N GLY A 395 1.36 3.34 -8.12
CA GLY A 395 0.41 2.24 -8.08
C GLY A 395 -1.04 2.72 -7.90
N ARG A 396 -1.65 2.38 -6.76
CA ARG A 396 -3.02 2.81 -6.42
C ARG A 396 -3.07 4.20 -5.78
N PHE A 397 -1.95 4.69 -5.26
CA PHE A 397 -1.87 6.03 -4.69
C PHE A 397 -1.90 7.04 -5.84
N PRO A 398 -2.71 8.12 -5.81
CA PRO A 398 -2.76 9.07 -6.90
C PRO A 398 -1.42 9.76 -7.14
N VAL A 399 -1.01 9.90 -8.41
CA VAL A 399 0.25 10.58 -8.78
C VAL A 399 0.25 12.02 -8.26
N GLY A 400 -0.85 12.75 -8.46
CA GLY A 400 -0.99 14.12 -7.94
C GLY A 400 -0.80 14.24 -6.43
N LEU A 401 -1.11 13.18 -5.67
CA LEU A 401 -0.92 13.16 -4.23
C LEU A 401 0.55 12.94 -3.85
N SER A 402 1.25 12.06 -4.57
CA SER A 402 2.71 11.91 -4.44
C SER A 402 3.42 13.25 -4.71
N ILE A 403 3.01 13.96 -5.77
CA ILE A 403 3.53 15.29 -6.10
C ILE A 403 3.18 16.33 -5.03
N MET A 404 1.98 16.29 -4.45
CA MET A 404 1.61 17.16 -3.34
C MET A 404 2.56 16.98 -2.15
N VAL A 405 2.76 15.74 -1.68
CA VAL A 405 3.63 15.45 -0.54
C VAL A 405 5.06 15.91 -0.82
N ARG A 406 5.59 15.62 -2.02
CA ARG A 406 6.92 16.07 -2.44
C ARG A 406 7.06 17.60 -2.48
N SER A 407 6.00 18.32 -2.89
CA SER A 407 6.01 19.79 -2.87
C SER A 407 6.08 20.34 -1.43
N LEU A 408 5.38 19.69 -0.49
CA LEU A 408 5.31 20.13 0.90
C LEU A 408 6.66 20.02 1.61
N THR A 409 7.51 19.08 1.20
CA THR A 409 8.87 18.89 1.72
C THR A 409 9.72 20.16 1.69
N THR A 410 9.55 21.04 0.70
CA THR A 410 10.24 22.34 0.65
C THR A 410 9.29 23.51 0.94
N TRP A 411 8.04 23.41 0.50
CA TRP A 411 7.08 24.49 0.57
C TRP A 411 6.64 24.88 1.99
N LEU A 412 6.63 23.92 2.93
CA LEU A 412 6.30 24.18 4.34
C LEU A 412 7.35 25.01 5.06
N TYR A 413 8.59 24.98 4.58
CA TYR A 413 9.73 25.71 5.11
C TYR A 413 10.03 26.97 4.27
N ASP A 414 9.01 27.46 3.56
CA ASP A 414 9.02 28.70 2.79
C ASP A 414 10.03 28.73 1.63
N ALA A 415 10.46 27.54 1.17
CA ALA A 415 11.26 27.35 -0.04
C ALA A 415 10.37 27.08 -1.28
N ASP A 416 11.01 26.95 -2.44
CA ASP A 416 10.32 26.70 -3.71
C ASP A 416 9.59 25.33 -3.68
N PRO A 417 8.25 25.27 -3.85
CA PRO A 417 7.50 24.02 -3.88
C PRO A 417 7.88 23.08 -5.04
N LEU A 418 8.53 23.58 -6.09
CA LEU A 418 8.88 22.78 -7.27
C LEU A 418 10.31 22.23 -7.22
N ALA A 419 11.12 22.61 -6.24
CA ALA A 419 12.55 22.29 -6.19
C ALA A 419 12.86 20.78 -6.26
N LEU A 420 12.04 19.94 -5.61
CA LEU A 420 12.20 18.48 -5.65
C LEU A 420 11.33 17.80 -6.73
N ILE A 421 10.46 18.56 -7.40
CA ILE A 421 9.59 18.06 -8.47
C ILE A 421 10.29 18.19 -9.83
N ALA A 422 10.93 19.33 -10.09
CA ALA A 422 11.69 19.59 -11.30
C ALA A 422 13.09 18.95 -11.20
N PHE A 423 13.14 17.63 -11.37
CA PHE A 423 14.34 16.83 -11.06
C PHE A 423 15.38 16.76 -12.19
N GLU A 424 15.08 17.20 -13.42
CA GLU A 424 16.02 17.04 -14.54
C GLU A 424 17.30 17.86 -14.36
N GLU A 425 17.20 19.11 -13.91
CA GLU A 425 18.36 19.95 -13.64
C GLU A 425 19.31 19.34 -12.58
N PRO A 426 18.84 19.00 -11.36
CA PRO A 426 19.72 18.38 -10.36
C PRO A 426 20.23 17.00 -10.79
N LEU A 427 19.43 16.20 -11.49
CA LEU A 427 19.85 14.90 -12.01
C LEU A 427 20.99 15.05 -13.03
N ASN A 428 20.86 15.97 -13.98
CA ASN A 428 21.88 16.19 -15.00
C ASN A 428 23.16 16.77 -14.38
N PHE A 429 23.05 17.64 -13.38
CA PHE A 429 24.21 18.13 -12.64
C PHE A 429 24.99 16.97 -11.99
N ILE A 430 24.31 16.05 -11.30
CA ILE A 430 24.94 14.86 -10.71
C ILE A 430 25.61 14.00 -11.79
N LYS A 431 24.90 13.71 -12.88
CA LYS A 431 25.44 12.91 -14.00
C LYS A 431 26.68 13.54 -14.62
N GLU A 432 26.70 14.86 -14.82
CA GLU A 432 27.87 15.58 -15.34
C GLU A 432 29.07 15.48 -14.41
N ARG A 433 28.87 15.60 -13.10
CA ARG A 433 29.95 15.42 -12.10
C ARG A 433 30.53 14.01 -12.15
N LEU A 434 29.67 12.99 -12.20
CA LEU A 434 30.10 11.60 -12.33
C LEU A 434 30.86 11.36 -13.66
N ALA A 435 30.38 11.94 -14.77
CA ALA A 435 31.05 11.86 -16.06
C ALA A 435 32.43 12.54 -16.08
N ASN A 436 32.62 13.61 -15.29
CA ASN A 436 33.90 14.27 -15.09
C ASN A 436 34.88 13.49 -14.18
N GLY A 437 34.41 12.40 -13.56
CA GLY A 437 35.22 11.54 -12.69
C GLY A 437 35.26 12.00 -11.23
N ASP A 438 34.32 12.84 -10.80
CA ASP A 438 34.18 13.24 -9.40
C ASP A 438 33.88 12.02 -8.51
N ARG A 439 34.45 12.00 -7.31
CA ARG A 439 34.18 11.01 -6.26
C ARG A 439 33.01 11.45 -5.38
N LEU A 440 31.91 11.85 -6.02
CA LEU A 440 30.79 12.53 -5.36
C LEU A 440 30.30 11.76 -4.13
N PHE A 441 29.98 10.48 -4.29
CA PHE A 441 29.39 9.67 -3.22
C PHE A 441 30.39 9.35 -2.11
N GLU A 442 31.66 9.13 -2.45
CA GLU A 442 32.72 8.96 -1.46
C GLU A 442 32.94 10.24 -0.62
N ASP A 443 32.90 11.41 -1.28
CA ASP A 443 33.00 12.71 -0.61
C ASP A 443 31.79 12.91 0.34
N LEU A 444 30.58 12.53 -0.07
CA LEU A 444 29.39 12.57 0.78
C LEU A 444 29.51 11.63 1.99
N ILE A 445 29.95 10.38 1.79
CA ILE A 445 30.20 9.45 2.91
C ILE A 445 31.23 10.04 3.87
N SER A 446 32.34 10.58 3.34
CA SER A 446 33.40 11.14 4.16
C SER A 446 32.93 12.35 4.97
N ALA A 447 32.15 13.25 4.37
CA ALA A 447 31.73 14.49 5.00
C ALA A 447 30.57 14.29 5.98
N PHE A 448 29.52 13.57 5.55
CA PHE A 448 28.23 13.57 6.24
C PHE A 448 27.95 12.32 7.07
N LEU A 449 28.71 11.23 6.89
CA LEU A 449 28.57 10.01 7.69
C LEU A 449 29.80 9.76 8.55
N VAL A 450 30.99 9.67 7.94
CA VAL A 450 32.24 9.36 8.66
C VAL A 450 32.70 10.54 9.53
N GLY A 451 32.71 11.74 8.96
CA GLY A 451 33.19 12.97 9.61
C GLY A 451 32.15 13.70 10.47
N ASN A 452 30.92 13.21 10.52
CA ASN A 452 29.80 13.91 11.14
C ASN A 452 29.63 13.51 12.62
N ASN A 453 29.74 14.51 13.51
CA ASN A 453 29.58 14.33 14.96
C ASN A 453 28.13 14.45 15.44
N HIS A 454 27.23 15.01 14.62
CA HIS A 454 25.79 14.97 14.88
C HIS A 454 25.28 13.58 14.49
N ARG A 455 25.65 12.60 15.33
CA ARG A 455 25.36 11.19 15.17
C ARG A 455 24.83 10.64 16.48
N THR A 456 23.81 9.80 16.39
CA THR A 456 23.34 9.00 17.52
C THR A 456 23.47 7.50 17.27
N THR A 457 23.58 6.76 18.36
CA THR A 457 23.42 5.31 18.38
C THR A 457 22.21 5.00 19.25
N VAL A 458 21.23 4.25 18.75
CA VAL A 458 20.07 3.79 19.53
C VAL A 458 20.13 2.27 19.63
N LEU A 459 20.19 1.77 20.87
CA LEU A 459 20.11 0.35 21.19
C LEU A 459 18.80 0.09 21.94
N LEU A 460 17.86 -0.59 21.29
CA LEU A 460 16.64 -1.07 21.93
C LEU A 460 16.85 -2.48 22.45
N VAL A 461 16.69 -2.67 23.75
CA VAL A 461 16.81 -3.97 24.41
C VAL A 461 15.44 -4.51 24.84
N PRO A 462 15.19 -5.82 24.72
CA PRO A 462 13.96 -6.41 25.20
C PRO A 462 13.87 -6.30 26.72
N ASP A 463 12.72 -5.86 27.20
CA ASP A 463 12.37 -5.78 28.62
C ASP A 463 11.03 -6.50 28.83
N GLU A 464 11.07 -7.64 29.53
CA GLU A 464 9.89 -8.48 29.81
C GLU A 464 8.97 -7.83 30.86
N ASP A 465 9.52 -6.97 31.72
CA ASP A 465 8.79 -6.35 32.82
C ASP A 465 8.17 -5.01 32.38
N LEU A 466 8.72 -4.35 31.36
CA LEU A 466 8.31 -3.00 30.94
C LEU A 466 6.80 -2.84 30.68
N GLN A 467 6.16 -3.82 30.03
CA GLN A 467 4.72 -3.73 29.78
C GLN A 467 3.91 -3.82 31.08
N GLU A 468 4.28 -4.74 31.97
CA GLU A 468 3.63 -4.89 33.27
C GLU A 468 3.87 -3.65 34.15
N GLU A 469 5.07 -3.09 34.12
CA GLU A 469 5.41 -1.85 34.80
C GLU A 469 4.61 -0.65 34.29
N ARG A 470 4.45 -0.52 32.96
CA ARG A 470 3.59 0.51 32.34
C ARG A 470 2.14 0.34 32.78
N THR A 471 1.60 -0.88 32.72
CA THR A 471 0.24 -1.17 33.20
C THR A 471 0.07 -0.81 34.67
N LYS A 472 1.00 -1.21 35.55
CA LYS A 472 0.95 -0.87 36.98
C LYS A 472 1.05 0.64 37.22
N ARG A 473 1.87 1.36 36.45
CA ARG A 473 1.97 2.83 36.54
C ARG A 473 0.65 3.50 36.18
N VAL A 474 0.01 3.06 35.09
CA VAL A 474 -1.30 3.56 34.65
C VAL A 474 -2.39 3.23 35.68
N GLU A 475 -2.46 1.99 36.16
CA GLU A 475 -3.41 1.57 37.20
C GLU A 475 -3.26 2.38 38.48
N LYS A 476 -2.00 2.61 38.91
CA LYS A 476 -1.70 3.43 40.08
C LYS A 476 -2.14 4.89 39.88
N CYS A 477 -1.84 5.48 38.73
CA CYS A 477 -2.27 6.84 38.38
C CYS A 477 -3.80 6.97 38.43
N LEU A 478 -4.52 6.04 37.78
CA LEU A 478 -5.99 6.01 37.77
C LEU A 478 -6.58 5.80 39.17
N ALA A 479 -5.93 4.99 40.02
CA ALA A 479 -6.34 4.80 41.40
C ALA A 479 -6.12 6.06 42.25
N GLU A 480 -5.00 6.77 42.05
CA GLU A 480 -4.71 8.05 42.73
C GLU A 480 -5.74 9.12 42.32
N VAL A 481 -5.97 9.30 41.01
CA VAL A 481 -7.00 10.21 40.47
C VAL A 481 -8.37 9.88 41.07
N ARG A 482 -8.77 8.61 41.07
CA ARG A 482 -10.05 8.18 41.63
C ARG A 482 -10.18 8.48 43.13
N ASN A 483 -9.09 8.35 43.90
CA ASN A 483 -9.09 8.67 45.33
C ASN A 483 -9.19 10.17 45.61
N GLU A 484 -8.76 11.01 44.67
CA GLU A 484 -8.87 12.47 44.75
C GLU A 484 -10.25 12.99 44.28
N MET A 485 -10.96 12.22 43.45
CA MET A 485 -12.31 12.55 43.01
C MET A 485 -13.32 12.55 44.17
N SER A 486 -14.14 13.61 44.25
CA SER A 486 -15.31 13.60 45.11
C SER A 486 -16.39 12.64 44.57
N SER A 487 -17.37 12.29 45.40
CA SER A 487 -18.53 11.50 44.93
C SER A 487 -19.30 12.20 43.81
N ALA A 488 -19.24 13.53 43.72
CA ALA A 488 -19.85 14.28 42.64
C ALA A 488 -19.03 14.16 41.33
N ASP A 489 -17.70 14.23 41.41
CA ASP A 489 -16.83 14.09 40.24
C ASP A 489 -16.95 12.69 39.64
N LEU A 490 -16.91 11.64 40.47
CA LEU A 490 -17.07 10.27 39.99
C LEU A 490 -18.45 10.01 39.38
N ALA A 491 -19.51 10.60 39.94
CA ALA A 491 -20.84 10.54 39.35
C ALA A 491 -20.90 11.25 37.98
N ALA A 492 -20.18 12.37 37.83
CA ALA A 492 -20.07 13.06 36.55
C ALA A 492 -19.35 12.23 35.49
N VAL A 493 -18.28 11.49 35.84
CA VAL A 493 -17.61 10.58 34.90
C VAL A 493 -18.53 9.43 34.45
N VAL A 494 -19.31 8.86 35.38
CA VAL A 494 -20.32 7.83 35.04
C VAL A 494 -21.38 8.40 34.09
N GLU A 495 -21.89 9.60 34.38
CA GLU A 495 -22.88 10.27 33.53
C GLU A 495 -22.31 10.58 32.14
N ASN A 496 -21.06 11.06 32.07
CA ASN A 496 -20.39 11.34 30.81
C ASN A 496 -20.13 10.06 30.00
N THR A 497 -19.72 8.98 30.65
CA THR A 497 -19.56 7.66 30.03
C THR A 497 -20.86 7.20 29.36
N ALA A 498 -21.99 7.31 30.07
CA ALA A 498 -23.30 6.96 29.53
C ALA A 498 -23.72 7.92 28.39
N LEU A 499 -23.36 9.20 28.48
CA LEU A 499 -23.63 10.19 27.43
C LEU A 499 -22.87 9.86 26.14
N LEU A 500 -21.55 9.62 26.21
CA LEU A 500 -20.72 9.25 25.06
C LEU A 500 -21.22 7.97 24.38
N GLN A 501 -21.51 6.93 25.17
CA GLN A 501 -22.09 5.68 24.66
C GLN A 501 -23.42 5.92 23.94
N LYS A 502 -24.30 6.73 24.53
CA LYS A 502 -25.59 7.08 23.91
C LYS A 502 -25.39 7.89 22.63
N MET A 503 -24.46 8.84 22.61
CA MET A 503 -24.15 9.62 21.42
C MET A 503 -23.66 8.71 20.29
N GLN A 504 -22.73 7.81 20.56
CA GLN A 504 -22.21 6.84 19.58
C GLN A 504 -23.31 5.93 19.02
N GLN A 505 -24.24 5.47 19.86
CA GLN A 505 -25.31 4.55 19.46
C GLN A 505 -26.52 5.22 18.80
N THR A 506 -26.67 6.54 18.94
CA THR A 506 -27.80 7.26 18.34
C THR A 506 -27.52 7.48 16.84
N PRO A 507 -28.39 7.06 15.91
CA PRO A 507 -28.19 7.39 14.49
C PRO A 507 -28.28 8.90 14.24
N ASP A 508 -27.58 9.38 13.21
CA ASP A 508 -27.79 10.74 12.73
C ASP A 508 -29.20 10.93 12.15
N SER A 509 -29.73 12.14 12.21
CA SER A 509 -31.03 12.44 11.62
C SER A 509 -30.96 12.40 10.09
N ASP A 510 -32.06 12.00 9.44
CA ASP A 510 -32.17 11.96 7.97
C ASP A 510 -31.79 13.31 7.32
N ASP A 511 -32.17 14.44 7.92
CA ASP A 511 -31.84 15.78 7.42
C ASP A 511 -30.33 16.08 7.49
N ALA A 512 -29.65 15.65 8.56
CA ALA A 512 -28.20 15.79 8.69
C ALA A 512 -27.47 14.93 7.66
N VAL A 513 -27.88 13.67 7.50
CA VAL A 513 -27.32 12.77 6.46
C VAL A 513 -27.55 13.32 5.06
N ALA A 514 -28.72 13.92 4.80
CA ALA A 514 -29.05 14.55 3.52
C ALA A 514 -28.25 15.83 3.22
N SER A 515 -27.57 16.42 4.22
CA SER A 515 -26.66 17.56 3.99
C SER A 515 -25.39 17.17 3.25
N ILE A 516 -24.94 15.91 3.36
CA ILE A 516 -23.75 15.42 2.68
C ILE A 516 -24.01 15.38 1.16
N PRO A 517 -23.18 16.05 0.35
CA PRO A 517 -23.33 16.01 -1.09
C PRO A 517 -23.08 14.59 -1.58
N ARG A 518 -23.93 14.13 -2.50
CA ARG A 518 -23.81 12.79 -3.09
C ARG A 518 -23.95 12.87 -4.60
N LEU A 519 -23.32 11.92 -5.26
CA LEU A 519 -23.58 11.70 -6.67
C LEU A 519 -24.98 11.11 -6.87
N THR A 520 -25.52 11.35 -8.05
CA THR A 520 -26.68 10.67 -8.60
C THR A 520 -26.22 9.78 -9.75
N ILE A 521 -27.09 8.87 -10.20
CA ILE A 521 -26.79 8.05 -11.40
C ILE A 521 -26.56 8.93 -12.64
N GLU A 522 -27.16 10.12 -12.70
CA GLU A 522 -26.99 11.07 -13.81
C GLU A 522 -25.57 11.66 -13.87
N ASP A 523 -24.83 11.65 -12.77
CA ASP A 523 -23.44 12.10 -12.69
C ASP A 523 -22.43 11.02 -13.15
N ILE A 524 -22.93 9.82 -13.44
CA ILE A 524 -22.13 8.67 -13.84
C ILE A 524 -22.11 8.56 -15.37
N PRO A 525 -20.94 8.48 -16.02
CA PRO A 525 -20.87 8.22 -17.45
C PRO A 525 -21.62 6.95 -17.82
N ALA A 526 -22.51 7.04 -18.82
CA ALA A 526 -23.29 5.89 -19.28
C ALA A 526 -22.42 4.86 -20.00
N GLU A 527 -21.32 5.28 -20.63
CA GLU A 527 -20.43 4.43 -21.41
C GLU A 527 -19.13 4.13 -20.66
N ASN A 528 -18.58 2.93 -20.86
CA ASN A 528 -17.25 2.59 -20.35
C ASN A 528 -16.14 3.35 -21.09
N LYS A 529 -15.09 3.71 -20.36
CA LYS A 529 -13.84 4.19 -20.98
C LYS A 529 -13.12 3.02 -21.65
N THR A 530 -12.80 3.18 -22.93
CA THR A 530 -12.02 2.20 -23.69
C THR A 530 -10.52 2.45 -23.49
N ILE A 531 -9.74 1.38 -23.53
CA ILE A 531 -8.28 1.49 -23.48
C ILE A 531 -7.74 1.39 -24.91
N PRO A 532 -6.95 2.36 -25.39
CA PRO A 532 -6.31 2.28 -26.70
C PRO A 532 -5.51 0.99 -26.86
N GLN A 533 -5.83 0.23 -27.90
CA GLN A 533 -5.12 -1.01 -28.25
C GLN A 533 -5.13 -1.19 -29.76
N LYS A 534 -3.96 -1.54 -30.30
CA LYS A 534 -3.79 -1.88 -31.71
C LYS A 534 -3.01 -3.19 -31.83
N GLU A 535 -3.43 -4.04 -32.75
CA GLU A 535 -2.66 -5.23 -33.13
C GLU A 535 -1.65 -4.83 -34.21
N ALA A 536 -0.37 -5.05 -33.95
CA ALA A 536 0.73 -4.80 -34.87
C ALA A 536 0.96 -6.01 -35.78
N ALA A 537 1.31 -5.75 -37.04
CA ALA A 537 1.47 -6.80 -38.05
C ALA A 537 2.86 -7.46 -37.96
N HIS A 538 3.03 -8.38 -37.01
CA HIS A 538 4.21 -9.25 -36.91
C HIS A 538 3.85 -10.69 -37.30
N SER A 539 4.67 -11.34 -38.12
CA SER A 539 4.33 -12.68 -38.66
C SER A 539 4.42 -13.75 -37.58
N GLY A 540 3.29 -14.36 -37.23
CA GLY A 540 3.23 -15.57 -36.39
C GLY A 540 3.22 -15.35 -34.88
N VAL A 541 3.20 -14.10 -34.39
CA VAL A 541 3.09 -13.73 -32.97
C VAL A 541 2.12 -12.56 -32.85
N ALA A 542 1.19 -12.62 -31.88
CA ALA A 542 0.27 -11.52 -31.61
C ALA A 542 1.01 -10.42 -30.84
N VAL A 543 1.07 -9.22 -31.41
CA VAL A 543 1.72 -8.06 -30.79
C VAL A 543 0.67 -6.97 -30.59
N TYR A 544 0.46 -6.56 -29.36
CA TYR A 544 -0.43 -5.47 -29.01
C TYR A 544 0.36 -4.24 -28.57
N THR A 545 -0.05 -3.07 -29.08
CA THR A 545 0.55 -1.78 -28.73
C THR A 545 -0.51 -0.87 -28.12
N HIS A 546 -0.12 -0.14 -27.09
CA HIS A 546 -0.96 0.80 -26.35
C HIS A 546 -0.29 2.18 -26.37
N ASP A 547 -0.83 3.11 -27.17
CA ASP A 547 -0.37 4.49 -27.24
C ASP A 547 -0.99 5.27 -26.07
N LEU A 548 -0.21 5.40 -25.00
CA LEU A 548 -0.58 6.03 -23.75
C LEU A 548 0.56 6.95 -23.31
N GLU A 549 0.24 8.05 -22.63
CA GLU A 549 1.24 8.92 -22.00
C GLU A 549 2.00 8.13 -20.94
N THR A 550 3.32 8.01 -21.08
CA THR A 550 4.17 7.15 -20.24
C THR A 550 5.37 7.87 -19.65
N ASN A 551 5.46 9.19 -19.88
CA ASN A 551 6.56 10.04 -19.45
C ASN A 551 7.94 9.50 -19.90
N GLY A 552 8.01 9.05 -21.15
CA GLY A 552 9.24 8.48 -21.73
C GLY A 552 9.64 7.10 -21.18
N VAL A 553 8.73 6.36 -20.54
CA VAL A 553 8.93 4.97 -20.13
C VAL A 553 8.29 4.00 -21.11
N VAL A 554 9.00 2.95 -21.48
CA VAL A 554 8.48 1.83 -22.27
C VAL A 554 8.25 0.63 -21.37
N TYR A 555 7.02 0.11 -21.39
CA TYR A 555 6.66 -1.16 -20.74
C TYR A 555 6.51 -2.25 -21.80
N ALA A 556 7.23 -3.34 -21.65
CA ALA A 556 7.17 -4.48 -22.57
C ALA A 556 6.94 -5.78 -21.80
N SER A 557 6.10 -6.65 -22.35
CA SER A 557 5.86 -7.99 -21.78
C SER A 557 5.73 -9.06 -22.85
N ALA A 558 6.23 -10.26 -22.57
CA ALA A 558 6.01 -11.47 -23.34
C ALA A 558 5.26 -12.50 -22.47
N ALA A 559 4.04 -12.83 -22.87
CA ALA A 559 3.19 -13.83 -22.22
C ALA A 559 3.30 -15.18 -22.95
N PHE A 560 3.95 -16.14 -22.31
CA PHE A 560 4.20 -17.49 -22.82
C PHE A 560 3.12 -18.45 -22.35
N ASP A 561 2.63 -19.32 -23.23
CA ASP A 561 1.57 -20.26 -22.91
C ASP A 561 2.03 -21.42 -22.02
N VAL A 562 1.27 -21.70 -20.96
CA VAL A 562 1.53 -22.79 -20.01
C VAL A 562 0.60 -23.99 -20.24
N ALA A 563 -0.48 -23.83 -21.01
CA ALA A 563 -1.53 -24.86 -21.19
C ALA A 563 -1.00 -26.20 -21.72
N GLY A 564 0.13 -26.19 -22.42
CA GLY A 564 0.79 -27.41 -22.91
C GLY A 564 1.53 -28.25 -21.86
N LEU A 565 1.72 -27.77 -20.63
CA LEU A 565 2.56 -28.43 -19.62
C LEU A 565 1.82 -29.52 -18.85
N GLU A 566 2.46 -30.65 -18.56
CA GLU A 566 1.85 -31.68 -17.70
C GLU A 566 1.60 -31.19 -16.26
N ALA A 567 0.53 -31.70 -15.66
CA ALA A 567 0.07 -31.28 -14.34
C ALA A 567 1.13 -31.40 -13.23
N SER A 568 1.97 -32.44 -13.28
CA SER A 568 3.08 -32.69 -12.34
C SER A 568 4.15 -31.60 -12.36
N LEU A 569 4.29 -30.89 -13.49
CA LEU A 569 5.32 -29.88 -13.69
C LEU A 569 4.82 -28.45 -13.49
N LEU A 570 3.51 -28.23 -13.35
CA LEU A 570 2.93 -26.91 -13.07
C LEU A 570 3.59 -26.20 -11.87
N PRO A 571 3.86 -26.87 -10.73
CA PRO A 571 4.50 -26.21 -9.59
C PRO A 571 5.91 -25.66 -9.88
N TYR A 572 6.59 -26.10 -10.94
CA TYR A 572 7.89 -25.54 -11.31
C TYR A 572 7.78 -24.19 -12.04
N VAL A 573 6.61 -23.78 -12.51
CA VAL A 573 6.44 -22.56 -13.32
C VAL A 573 6.80 -21.26 -12.58
N PRO A 574 6.34 -21.03 -11.33
CA PRO A 574 6.78 -19.86 -10.56
C PRO A 574 8.29 -19.87 -10.28
N LEU A 575 8.86 -21.05 -10.03
CA LEU A 575 10.31 -21.21 -9.81
C LEU A 575 11.09 -20.90 -11.09
N LEU A 576 10.60 -21.35 -12.26
CA LEU A 576 11.18 -20.98 -13.55
C LEU A 576 11.18 -19.47 -13.72
N GLY A 577 10.05 -18.79 -13.44
CA GLY A 577 9.94 -17.34 -13.50
C GLY A 577 11.05 -16.63 -12.71
N ARG A 578 11.23 -17.01 -11.44
CA ARG A 578 12.35 -16.51 -10.61
C ARG A 578 13.71 -16.86 -11.18
N CYS A 579 13.87 -18.07 -11.71
CA CYS A 579 15.16 -18.48 -12.28
C CYS A 579 15.57 -17.61 -13.46
N LEU A 580 14.64 -17.16 -14.30
CA LEU A 580 14.98 -16.33 -15.47
C LEU A 580 15.75 -15.06 -15.07
N THR A 581 15.47 -14.50 -13.89
CA THR A 581 16.06 -13.24 -13.43
C THR A 581 17.10 -13.40 -12.32
N GLU A 582 17.18 -14.57 -11.65
CA GLU A 582 17.94 -14.72 -10.40
C GLU A 582 19.04 -15.79 -10.40
N VAL A 583 19.25 -16.56 -11.48
CA VAL A 583 20.30 -17.63 -11.52
C VAL A 583 21.57 -17.23 -12.27
N GLY A 584 21.55 -16.11 -12.98
CA GLY A 584 22.62 -15.70 -13.89
C GLY A 584 22.60 -16.50 -15.21
N THR A 585 23.70 -16.39 -15.95
CA THR A 585 23.92 -16.99 -17.27
C THR A 585 25.30 -17.65 -17.31
N ASP A 586 25.73 -18.13 -18.48
CA ASP A 586 27.13 -18.55 -18.68
C ASP A 586 28.13 -17.39 -18.76
N LYS A 587 27.66 -16.15 -18.95
CA LYS A 587 28.51 -14.96 -19.11
C LYS A 587 28.50 -14.02 -17.90
N LEU A 588 27.41 -14.04 -17.14
CA LEU A 588 27.17 -13.17 -15.99
C LEU A 588 26.71 -14.05 -14.83
N ASP A 589 27.29 -13.91 -13.65
CA ASP A 589 26.71 -14.52 -12.47
C ASP A 589 25.39 -13.83 -12.06
N PHE A 590 24.73 -14.33 -11.02
CA PHE A 590 23.42 -13.80 -10.61
C PHE A 590 23.49 -12.38 -10.02
N VAL A 591 24.63 -12.00 -9.43
CA VAL A 591 24.84 -10.65 -8.88
C VAL A 591 25.08 -9.68 -10.04
N GLU A 592 25.96 -10.04 -10.97
CA GLU A 592 26.26 -9.26 -12.17
C GLU A 592 25.01 -9.06 -13.05
N LEU A 593 24.18 -10.11 -13.22
CA LEU A 593 22.91 -10.00 -13.95
C LEU A 593 21.94 -9.05 -13.24
N GLY A 594 21.75 -9.20 -11.93
CA GLY A 594 20.87 -8.33 -11.15
C GLY A 594 21.31 -6.86 -11.19
N MET A 595 22.62 -6.61 -11.05
CA MET A 595 23.21 -5.28 -11.18
C MET A 595 23.01 -4.68 -12.57
N ARG A 596 23.19 -5.48 -13.63
CA ARG A 596 22.98 -5.02 -14.99
C ARG A 596 21.52 -4.69 -15.29
N ILE A 597 20.58 -5.48 -14.77
CA ILE A 597 19.14 -5.17 -14.83
C ILE A 597 18.89 -3.83 -14.14
N ALA A 598 19.35 -3.66 -12.90
CA ALA A 598 19.17 -2.42 -12.14
C ALA A 598 19.84 -1.18 -12.77
N ALA A 599 20.94 -1.34 -13.52
CA ALA A 599 21.65 -0.24 -14.19
C ALA A 599 21.05 0.17 -15.54
N LYS A 600 20.35 -0.75 -16.21
CA LYS A 600 19.90 -0.56 -17.59
C LYS A 600 18.39 -0.51 -17.76
N THR A 601 17.63 -0.91 -16.75
CA THR A 601 16.17 -0.98 -16.83
C THR A 601 15.56 -0.49 -15.51
N GLY A 602 14.25 -0.31 -15.49
CA GLY A 602 13.47 -0.13 -14.26
C GLY A 602 13.07 -1.44 -13.59
N GLY A 603 13.70 -2.55 -13.96
CA GLY A 603 13.37 -3.89 -13.50
C GLY A 603 12.85 -4.81 -14.60
N ILE A 604 13.10 -6.10 -14.40
CA ILE A 604 12.57 -7.20 -15.20
C ILE A 604 12.11 -8.28 -14.22
N SER A 605 10.89 -8.78 -14.39
CA SER A 605 10.35 -9.84 -13.55
C SER A 605 9.55 -10.84 -14.40
N ALA A 606 9.17 -11.96 -13.80
CA ALA A 606 8.35 -12.97 -14.44
C ALA A 606 7.32 -13.53 -13.46
N ASP A 607 6.04 -13.42 -13.83
CA ASP A 607 4.91 -13.84 -13.00
C ASP A 607 3.97 -14.78 -13.75
N LEU A 608 3.35 -15.70 -13.02
CA LEU A 608 2.31 -16.57 -13.57
C LEU A 608 0.94 -15.88 -13.49
N MET A 609 0.34 -15.66 -14.64
CA MET A 609 -1.04 -15.22 -14.77
C MET A 609 -1.95 -16.41 -14.98
N THR A 610 -2.95 -16.59 -14.11
CA THR A 610 -4.03 -17.56 -14.27
C THR A 610 -5.38 -16.86 -14.36
N ALA A 611 -6.22 -17.27 -15.30
CA ALA A 611 -7.57 -16.74 -15.45
C ALA A 611 -8.48 -17.71 -16.20
N THR A 612 -9.77 -17.39 -16.30
CA THR A 612 -10.75 -18.19 -17.03
C THR A 612 -11.41 -17.33 -18.09
N THR A 613 -11.57 -17.85 -19.30
CA THR A 613 -12.22 -17.12 -20.41
C THR A 613 -13.71 -16.91 -20.12
N ILE A 614 -14.25 -15.79 -20.62
CA ILE A 614 -15.66 -15.48 -20.43
C ILE A 614 -16.50 -16.29 -21.43
N GLY A 615 -17.51 -16.98 -20.93
CA GLY A 615 -18.42 -17.79 -21.75
C GLY A 615 -18.04 -19.27 -21.72
N GLU A 616 -17.02 -19.67 -22.49
CA GLU A 616 -16.61 -21.09 -22.62
C GLU A 616 -15.99 -21.65 -21.33
N ARG A 617 -15.51 -20.78 -20.43
CA ARG A 617 -14.85 -21.14 -19.16
C ARG A 617 -13.58 -21.97 -19.33
N ASP A 618 -12.83 -21.71 -20.40
CA ASP A 618 -11.55 -22.36 -20.63
C ASP A 618 -10.47 -21.75 -19.71
N PRO A 619 -9.58 -22.60 -19.15
CA PRO A 619 -8.47 -22.11 -18.35
C PRO A 619 -7.43 -21.40 -19.21
N LEU A 620 -6.90 -20.31 -18.69
CA LEU A 620 -5.78 -19.57 -19.24
C LEU A 620 -4.68 -19.51 -18.20
N ALA A 621 -3.47 -19.94 -18.59
CA ALA A 621 -2.28 -19.84 -17.77
C ALA A 621 -1.12 -19.34 -18.64
N LYS A 622 -0.54 -18.20 -18.27
CA LYS A 622 0.57 -17.56 -19.00
C LYS A 622 1.71 -17.23 -18.05
N LEU A 623 2.93 -17.63 -18.38
CA LEU A 623 4.13 -17.08 -17.73
C LEU A 623 4.45 -15.75 -18.42
N VAL A 624 4.30 -14.64 -17.73
CA VAL A 624 4.48 -13.29 -18.26
C VAL A 624 5.83 -12.76 -17.81
N VAL A 625 6.78 -12.68 -18.74
CA VAL A 625 8.05 -11.98 -18.53
C VAL A 625 7.85 -10.53 -18.93
N TYR A 626 8.01 -9.59 -18.00
CA TYR A 626 7.82 -8.17 -18.25
C TYR A 626 9.05 -7.38 -17.82
N GLY A 627 9.26 -6.25 -18.47
CA GLY A 627 10.29 -5.31 -18.10
C GLY A 627 9.93 -3.90 -18.56
N LYS A 628 10.61 -2.93 -17.95
CA LYS A 628 10.37 -1.51 -18.19
C LYS A 628 11.70 -0.76 -18.27
N ALA A 629 11.79 0.26 -19.12
CA ALA A 629 12.98 1.09 -19.25
C ALA A 629 12.62 2.46 -19.85
N THR A 630 13.47 3.45 -19.64
CA THR A 630 13.37 4.73 -20.35
C THR A 630 13.62 4.55 -21.84
N GLU A 631 13.06 5.43 -22.68
CA GLU A 631 13.17 5.34 -24.14
C GLU A 631 14.62 5.20 -24.64
N ASP A 632 15.59 5.87 -23.99
CA ASP A 632 17.01 5.82 -24.36
C ASP A 632 17.68 4.48 -24.04
N LYS A 633 17.13 3.69 -23.12
CA LYS A 633 17.65 2.38 -22.68
C LYS A 633 16.83 1.19 -23.18
N VAL A 634 15.86 1.43 -24.06
CA VAL A 634 14.98 0.36 -24.53
C VAL A 634 15.71 -0.73 -25.32
N SER A 635 16.84 -0.40 -25.95
CA SER A 635 17.70 -1.41 -26.59
C SER A 635 18.32 -2.37 -25.56
N ASP A 636 18.80 -1.84 -24.42
CA ASP A 636 19.32 -2.67 -23.32
C ASP A 636 18.21 -3.52 -22.70
N LEU A 637 16.99 -2.99 -22.56
CA LEU A 637 15.84 -3.76 -22.08
C LEU A 637 15.60 -5.00 -22.94
N PHE A 638 15.54 -4.85 -24.26
CA PHE A 638 15.30 -6.00 -25.16
C PHE A 638 16.49 -6.97 -25.22
N GLU A 639 17.73 -6.48 -25.10
CA GLU A 639 18.91 -7.35 -24.92
C GLU A 639 18.79 -8.18 -23.63
N LEU A 640 18.39 -7.56 -22.52
CA LEU A 640 18.24 -8.23 -21.24
C LEU A 640 17.04 -9.17 -21.22
N LEU A 641 15.90 -8.80 -21.82
CA LEU A 641 14.74 -9.69 -22.01
C LEU A 641 15.15 -10.93 -22.82
N GLN A 642 15.93 -10.76 -23.88
CA GLN A 642 16.49 -11.88 -24.62
C GLN A 642 17.42 -12.73 -23.74
N THR A 643 18.29 -12.10 -22.97
CA THR A 643 19.24 -12.78 -22.07
C THR A 643 18.52 -13.62 -21.02
N VAL A 644 17.54 -13.06 -20.30
CA VAL A 644 16.82 -13.77 -19.24
C VAL A 644 15.95 -14.91 -19.79
N VAL A 645 15.36 -14.73 -20.98
CA VAL A 645 14.49 -15.75 -21.60
C VAL A 645 15.31 -16.90 -22.21
N LEU A 646 16.47 -16.62 -22.79
CA LEU A 646 17.23 -17.61 -23.57
C LEU A 646 18.43 -18.21 -22.82
N ASP A 647 19.12 -17.42 -22.00
CA ASP A 647 20.47 -17.75 -21.51
C ASP A 647 20.51 -18.08 -20.00
N ALA A 648 19.36 -18.06 -19.30
CA ALA A 648 19.28 -18.39 -17.88
C ALA A 648 19.88 -19.79 -17.59
N LYS A 649 20.85 -19.82 -16.67
CA LYS A 649 21.62 -21.03 -16.33
C LYS A 649 20.95 -21.83 -15.22
N LEU A 650 20.09 -22.76 -15.61
CA LEU A 650 19.31 -23.59 -14.68
C LEU A 650 20.14 -24.63 -13.91
N ASP A 651 21.31 -25.02 -14.42
CA ASP A 651 22.25 -25.94 -13.75
C ASP A 651 23.12 -25.25 -12.68
N ASN A 652 22.49 -24.44 -11.83
CA ASN A 652 23.12 -23.86 -10.65
C ASN A 652 22.41 -24.38 -9.39
N LYS A 653 22.79 -25.59 -8.96
CA LYS A 653 22.17 -26.29 -7.83
C LYS A 653 22.04 -25.44 -6.57
N GLU A 654 23.12 -24.76 -6.18
CA GLU A 654 23.14 -23.99 -4.93
C GLU A 654 22.22 -22.77 -5.02
N ARG A 655 22.24 -22.02 -6.14
CA ARG A 655 21.34 -20.87 -6.30
C ARG A 655 19.87 -21.31 -6.41
N PHE A 656 19.58 -22.37 -7.17
CA PHE A 656 18.22 -22.91 -7.24
C PHE A 656 17.72 -23.39 -5.87
N ARG A 657 18.59 -24.04 -5.09
CA ARG A 657 18.28 -24.42 -3.72
C ARG A 657 17.95 -23.21 -2.85
N SER A 658 18.73 -22.12 -2.93
CA SER A 658 18.42 -20.87 -2.25
C SER A 658 17.05 -20.32 -2.66
N ILE A 659 16.75 -20.25 -3.96
CA ILE A 659 15.45 -19.80 -4.48
C ILE A 659 14.30 -20.62 -3.88
N VAL A 660 14.42 -21.95 -3.84
CA VAL A 660 13.38 -22.84 -3.28
C VAL A 660 13.23 -22.67 -1.77
N LEU A 661 14.32 -22.46 -1.03
CA LEU A 661 14.27 -22.23 0.42
C LEU A 661 13.71 -20.83 0.75
N GLU A 662 14.05 -19.81 -0.03
CA GLU A 662 13.47 -18.47 0.05
C GLU A 662 11.97 -18.52 -0.26
N GLU A 663 11.55 -19.27 -1.29
CA GLU A 663 10.14 -19.50 -1.62
C GLU A 663 9.39 -20.19 -0.48
N LYS A 664 9.97 -21.25 0.09
CA LYS A 664 9.42 -21.95 1.25
C LYS A 664 9.19 -20.98 2.40
N SER A 665 10.22 -20.21 2.76
CA SER A 665 10.16 -19.25 3.86
C SER A 665 9.09 -18.18 3.61
N ARG A 666 9.05 -17.61 2.40
CA ARG A 666 8.04 -16.61 2.00
C ARG A 666 6.62 -17.15 2.15
N ILE A 667 6.36 -18.37 1.68
CA ILE A 667 5.02 -18.96 1.79
C ILE A 667 4.69 -19.22 3.26
N GLU A 668 5.58 -19.87 4.02
CA GLU A 668 5.34 -20.20 5.44
C GLU A 668 5.08 -18.96 6.30
N GLN A 669 5.89 -17.90 6.13
CA GLN A 669 5.71 -16.61 6.80
C GLN A 669 4.44 -15.88 6.33
N GLY A 670 4.03 -16.06 5.07
CA GLY A 670 2.84 -15.45 4.48
C GLY A 670 1.51 -16.10 4.91
N ILE A 671 1.53 -17.33 5.45
CA ILE A 671 0.29 -18.06 5.80
C ILE A 671 -0.55 -17.30 6.82
N VAL A 672 0.05 -16.85 7.93
CA VAL A 672 -0.72 -16.18 8.98
C VAL A 672 -1.14 -14.77 8.53
N PRO A 673 -0.26 -13.89 8.02
CA PRO A 673 -0.67 -12.55 7.59
C PRO A 673 -1.71 -12.55 6.47
N SER A 674 -1.74 -13.57 5.61
CA SER A 674 -2.59 -13.63 4.40
C SER A 674 -3.49 -14.88 4.32
N GLY A 675 -3.83 -15.50 5.46
CA GLY A 675 -4.56 -16.78 5.50
C GLY A 675 -5.90 -16.78 4.76
N HIS A 676 -6.60 -15.65 4.74
CA HIS A 676 -7.85 -15.47 3.99
C HIS A 676 -7.67 -15.60 2.45
N MET A 677 -6.53 -15.14 1.91
CA MET A 677 -6.22 -15.29 0.48
C MET A 677 -5.91 -16.74 0.14
N ILE A 678 -5.24 -17.46 1.04
CA ILE A 678 -4.97 -18.90 0.90
C ILE A 678 -6.27 -19.69 0.87
N VAL A 679 -7.16 -19.45 1.85
CA VAL A 679 -8.48 -20.08 1.90
C VAL A 679 -9.29 -19.77 0.64
N MET A 680 -9.27 -18.52 0.17
CA MET A 680 -9.96 -18.12 -1.06
C MET A 680 -9.39 -18.80 -2.30
N SER A 681 -8.07 -18.87 -2.44
CA SER A 681 -7.39 -19.55 -3.54
C SER A 681 -7.74 -21.04 -3.57
N HIS A 682 -7.68 -21.68 -2.40
CA HIS A 682 -8.01 -23.09 -2.26
C HIS A 682 -9.47 -23.38 -2.65
N LEU A 683 -10.43 -22.59 -2.14
CA LEU A 683 -11.84 -22.71 -2.53
C LEU A 683 -12.04 -22.56 -4.04
N ARG A 684 -11.38 -21.60 -4.69
CA ARG A 684 -11.46 -21.45 -6.16
C ARG A 684 -10.89 -22.67 -6.88
N GLY A 685 -9.81 -23.25 -6.37
CA GLY A 685 -9.22 -24.48 -6.87
C GLY A 685 -10.12 -25.71 -6.79
N CYS A 686 -11.19 -25.68 -5.98
CA CYS A 686 -12.20 -26.73 -5.90
C CYS A 686 -13.27 -26.66 -7.01
N PHE A 687 -13.35 -25.58 -7.80
CA PHE A 687 -14.45 -25.37 -8.75
C PHE A 687 -14.01 -25.03 -10.18
N ASP A 688 -12.80 -24.52 -10.36
CA ASP A 688 -12.33 -23.98 -11.63
C ASP A 688 -10.90 -24.46 -11.92
N VAL A 689 -10.60 -24.76 -13.19
CA VAL A 689 -9.30 -25.31 -13.58
C VAL A 689 -8.19 -24.27 -13.44
N ALA A 690 -8.44 -22.99 -13.76
CA ALA A 690 -7.44 -21.94 -13.55
C ALA A 690 -7.22 -21.68 -12.05
N GLY A 691 -8.28 -21.72 -11.25
CA GLY A 691 -8.18 -21.74 -9.78
C GLY A 691 -7.36 -22.91 -9.26
N TRP A 692 -7.50 -24.10 -9.87
CA TRP A 692 -6.70 -25.27 -9.51
C TRP A 692 -5.22 -25.07 -9.88
N VAL A 693 -4.93 -24.51 -11.05
CA VAL A 693 -3.56 -24.14 -11.43
C VAL A 693 -2.97 -23.15 -10.42
N ALA A 694 -3.72 -22.13 -10.01
CA ALA A 694 -3.29 -21.17 -8.99
C ALA A 694 -2.99 -21.85 -7.64
N GLU A 695 -3.82 -22.80 -7.21
CA GLU A 695 -3.58 -23.60 -6.00
C GLU A 695 -2.30 -24.46 -6.11
N GLN A 696 -2.02 -25.05 -7.27
CA GLN A 696 -0.79 -25.82 -7.51
C GLN A 696 0.48 -24.97 -7.58
N THR A 697 0.36 -23.66 -7.80
CA THR A 697 1.48 -22.75 -8.09
C THR A 697 1.66 -21.62 -7.07
N GLY A 698 0.72 -21.43 -6.15
CA GLY A 698 0.83 -20.45 -5.07
C GLY A 698 0.03 -20.77 -3.81
N GLY A 699 -0.70 -21.90 -3.79
CA GLY A 699 -1.57 -22.30 -2.68
C GLY A 699 -0.92 -23.24 -1.66
N ILE A 700 -1.76 -23.93 -0.88
CA ILE A 700 -1.31 -24.90 0.13
C ILE A 700 -0.66 -26.11 -0.56
N SER A 701 -1.23 -26.55 -1.68
CA SER A 701 -0.68 -27.62 -2.50
C SER A 701 0.75 -27.29 -2.96
N TYR A 702 0.99 -26.03 -3.33
CA TYR A 702 2.31 -25.55 -3.73
C TYR A 702 3.33 -25.60 -2.58
N LEU A 703 2.95 -25.23 -1.36
CA LEU A 703 3.84 -25.38 -0.20
C LEU A 703 4.27 -26.84 0.02
N GLY A 704 3.33 -27.78 -0.10
CA GLY A 704 3.63 -29.21 -0.03
C GLY A 704 4.65 -29.65 -1.09
N PHE A 705 4.49 -29.16 -2.32
CA PHE A 705 5.45 -29.37 -3.40
C PHE A 705 6.82 -28.76 -3.06
N ILE A 706 6.88 -27.50 -2.61
CA ILE A 706 8.14 -26.80 -2.30
C ILE A 706 8.95 -27.50 -1.21
N ARG A 707 8.28 -27.98 -0.15
CA ARG A 707 8.93 -28.77 0.91
C ARG A 707 9.53 -30.06 0.36
N THR A 708 8.76 -30.78 -0.46
CA THR A 708 9.22 -32.02 -1.10
C THR A 708 10.38 -31.75 -2.07
N LEU A 709 10.30 -30.65 -2.83
CA LEU A 709 11.34 -30.24 -3.77
C LEU A 709 12.65 -29.87 -3.06
N ALA A 710 12.57 -29.17 -1.92
CA ALA A 710 13.75 -28.85 -1.11
C ALA A 710 14.54 -30.11 -0.71
N ASP A 711 13.84 -31.20 -0.38
CA ASP A 711 14.45 -32.50 -0.08
C ASP A 711 14.97 -33.20 -1.36
N ARG A 712 14.20 -33.17 -2.46
CA ARG A 712 14.61 -33.75 -3.76
C ARG A 712 15.91 -33.13 -4.28
N ILE A 713 16.11 -31.82 -4.17
CA ILE A 713 17.34 -31.15 -4.63
C ILE A 713 18.59 -31.74 -3.94
N ALA A 714 18.48 -32.13 -2.66
CA ALA A 714 19.59 -32.73 -1.94
C ALA A 714 19.92 -34.15 -2.43
N GLY A 715 18.89 -34.95 -2.74
CA GLY A 715 19.02 -36.37 -3.09
C GLY A 715 19.10 -36.71 -4.58
N ASP A 716 18.49 -35.90 -5.45
CA ASP A 716 18.28 -36.20 -6.88
C ASP A 716 18.23 -34.92 -7.74
N TRP A 717 19.36 -34.22 -7.82
CA TRP A 717 19.47 -32.97 -8.57
C TRP A 717 19.28 -33.16 -10.08
N ASP A 718 19.78 -34.25 -10.66
CA ASP A 718 19.76 -34.45 -12.10
C ASP A 718 18.32 -34.59 -12.63
N GLU A 719 17.43 -35.27 -11.91
CA GLU A 719 16.00 -35.32 -12.26
C GLU A 719 15.31 -33.96 -12.06
N VAL A 720 15.61 -33.24 -10.97
CA VAL A 720 15.04 -31.90 -10.73
C VAL A 720 15.44 -30.92 -11.82
N LEU A 721 16.70 -30.96 -12.25
CA LEU A 721 17.18 -30.15 -13.36
C LEU A 721 16.50 -30.55 -14.67
N ALA A 722 16.31 -31.85 -14.92
CA ALA A 722 15.58 -32.32 -16.10
C ALA A 722 14.11 -31.86 -16.11
N ASP A 723 13.42 -31.89 -14.97
CA ASP A 723 12.06 -31.35 -14.80
C ASP A 723 12.02 -29.85 -15.13
N LEU A 724 12.95 -29.07 -14.56
CA LEU A 724 13.02 -27.61 -14.77
C LEU A 724 13.35 -27.25 -16.23
N GLU A 725 14.26 -28.00 -16.86
CA GLU A 725 14.59 -27.86 -18.27
C GLU A 725 13.43 -28.24 -19.18
N HIS A 726 12.65 -29.26 -18.81
CA HIS A 726 11.42 -29.62 -19.50
C HIS A 726 10.38 -28.48 -19.42
N VAL A 727 10.21 -27.88 -18.25
CA VAL A 727 9.30 -26.74 -18.06
C VAL A 727 9.74 -25.55 -18.92
N ARG A 728 11.05 -25.23 -18.93
CA ARG A 728 11.62 -24.21 -19.83
C ARG A 728 11.36 -24.54 -21.29
N ALA A 729 11.52 -25.81 -21.68
CA ALA A 729 11.28 -26.29 -23.03
C ALA A 729 9.83 -26.08 -23.48
N ALA A 730 8.88 -26.46 -22.63
CA ALA A 730 7.45 -26.45 -22.91
C ALA A 730 6.84 -25.03 -23.00
N ILE A 731 7.34 -24.10 -22.18
CA ILE A 731 6.78 -22.75 -22.03
C ILE A 731 7.47 -21.73 -22.94
N LEU A 732 8.81 -21.65 -22.93
CA LEU A 732 9.54 -20.58 -23.63
C LEU A 732 9.68 -20.87 -25.13
N LYS A 733 8.57 -20.69 -25.86
CA LYS A 733 8.46 -20.95 -27.30
C LYS A 733 7.72 -19.82 -28.01
N LYS A 734 8.03 -19.63 -29.30
CA LYS A 734 7.47 -18.57 -30.14
C LYS A 734 5.97 -18.71 -30.41
N SER A 735 5.48 -19.94 -30.62
CA SER A 735 4.06 -20.22 -30.86
C SER A 735 3.23 -19.82 -29.63
N GLU A 736 2.07 -19.20 -29.85
CA GLU A 736 1.12 -18.81 -28.79
C GLU A 736 1.64 -17.75 -27.80
N THR A 737 2.82 -17.19 -28.08
CA THR A 737 3.33 -16.01 -27.37
C THR A 737 2.49 -14.79 -27.75
N ILE A 738 2.19 -13.97 -26.74
CA ILE A 738 1.60 -12.65 -26.91
C ILE A 738 2.60 -11.62 -26.40
N ILE A 739 2.91 -10.62 -27.21
CA ILE A 739 3.73 -9.49 -26.79
C ILE A 739 2.84 -8.27 -26.61
N SER A 740 3.07 -7.53 -25.53
CA SER A 740 2.44 -6.23 -25.27
C SER A 740 3.52 -5.16 -25.14
N VAL A 741 3.28 -4.00 -25.73
CA VAL A 741 4.08 -2.79 -25.50
C VAL A 741 3.17 -1.62 -25.18
N THR A 742 3.45 -0.93 -24.09
CA THR A 742 2.80 0.33 -23.71
C THR A 742 3.85 1.43 -23.65
N ALA A 743 3.65 2.47 -24.45
CA ALA A 743 4.51 3.64 -24.53
C ALA A 743 3.80 4.75 -25.31
N GLU A 744 4.36 5.94 -25.28
CA GLU A 744 4.04 7.00 -26.24
C GLU A 744 4.39 6.58 -27.67
N SER A 745 3.78 7.24 -28.65
CA SER A 745 4.09 7.10 -30.08
C SER A 745 5.60 7.07 -30.41
N SER A 746 6.45 7.84 -29.74
CA SER A 746 7.92 7.81 -29.92
C SER A 746 8.51 6.46 -29.52
N GLY A 747 8.26 6.02 -28.28
CA GLY A 747 8.70 4.74 -27.75
C GLY A 747 8.19 3.55 -28.56
N LEU A 748 6.91 3.56 -28.96
CA LEU A 748 6.34 2.51 -29.80
C LEU A 748 7.06 2.36 -31.15
N ASN A 749 7.47 3.47 -31.77
CA ASN A 749 8.24 3.46 -33.01
C ASN A 749 9.68 2.96 -32.78
N ALA A 750 10.29 3.35 -31.66
CA ALA A 750 11.66 2.92 -31.31
C ALA A 750 11.75 1.40 -31.12
N VAL A 751 10.72 0.78 -30.54
CA VAL A 751 10.76 -0.65 -30.22
C VAL A 751 10.33 -1.59 -31.33
N ASP A 752 9.67 -1.14 -32.39
CA ASP A 752 9.10 -2.05 -33.40
C ASP A 752 10.15 -3.02 -33.98
N SER A 753 11.36 -2.50 -34.25
CA SER A 753 12.49 -3.31 -34.72
C SER A 753 13.07 -4.25 -33.65
N LEU A 754 13.05 -3.84 -32.38
CA LEU A 754 13.54 -4.63 -31.24
C LEU A 754 12.58 -5.77 -30.92
N VAL A 755 11.28 -5.51 -30.92
CA VAL A 755 10.23 -6.53 -30.79
C VAL A 755 10.36 -7.57 -31.89
N LYS A 756 10.57 -7.13 -33.13
CA LYS A 756 10.80 -8.06 -34.25
C LYS A 756 12.05 -8.91 -34.03
N GLY A 757 13.17 -8.31 -33.62
CA GLY A 757 14.39 -9.03 -33.30
C GLY A 757 14.19 -10.06 -32.19
N PHE A 758 13.47 -9.69 -31.13
CA PHE A 758 13.11 -10.58 -30.03
C PHE A 758 12.25 -11.77 -30.50
N ILE A 759 11.23 -11.52 -31.33
CA ILE A 759 10.40 -12.59 -31.93
C ILE A 759 11.22 -13.57 -32.79
N GLU A 760 12.22 -13.07 -33.52
CA GLU A 760 13.06 -13.88 -34.39
C GLU A 760 13.98 -14.85 -33.63
N VAL A 761 14.39 -14.49 -32.41
CA VAL A 761 15.26 -15.33 -31.57
C VAL A 761 14.49 -16.29 -30.64
N LEU A 762 13.17 -16.13 -30.50
CA LEU A 762 12.35 -17.05 -29.70
C LEU A 762 12.38 -18.48 -30.29
N PRO A 763 12.53 -19.52 -29.45
CA PRO A 763 12.60 -20.89 -29.93
C PRO A 763 11.33 -21.34 -30.65
N GLU A 764 11.47 -21.94 -31.83
CA GLU A 764 10.37 -22.68 -32.47
C GLU A 764 10.33 -24.10 -31.92
N ARG A 765 9.24 -24.44 -31.21
CA ARG A 765 9.02 -25.74 -30.59
C ARG A 765 7.61 -26.26 -30.90
N PRO A 766 7.37 -27.57 -30.85
CA PRO A 766 6.03 -28.12 -31.05
C PRO A 766 5.03 -27.54 -30.05
N VAL A 767 3.81 -27.31 -30.52
CA VAL A 767 2.67 -27.05 -29.64
C VAL A 767 2.18 -28.40 -29.13
N GLU A 768 2.42 -28.65 -27.85
CA GLU A 768 1.82 -29.77 -27.12
C GLU A 768 0.55 -29.27 -26.42
N SER A 769 -0.50 -30.08 -26.40
CA SER A 769 -1.75 -29.76 -25.72
C SER A 769 -1.90 -30.74 -24.55
N ALA A 770 -1.72 -30.23 -23.33
CA ALA A 770 -2.11 -30.92 -22.12
C ALA A 770 -3.49 -30.42 -21.73
N LEU A 771 -4.52 -31.26 -21.86
CA LEU A 771 -5.83 -30.95 -21.29
C LEU A 771 -5.78 -31.23 -19.79
N TRP A 772 -5.71 -30.18 -18.96
CA TRP A 772 -5.84 -30.34 -17.51
C TRP A 772 -7.28 -30.70 -17.15
N GLN A 773 -7.46 -31.89 -16.58
CA GLN A 773 -8.75 -32.38 -16.10
C GLN A 773 -8.62 -32.76 -14.62
N PRO A 774 -8.45 -31.77 -13.72
CA PRO A 774 -8.35 -32.05 -12.29
C PRO A 774 -9.63 -32.71 -11.79
N THR A 775 -9.50 -33.60 -10.82
CA THR A 775 -10.65 -34.12 -10.07
C THR A 775 -10.91 -33.18 -8.92
N PHE A 776 -12.01 -32.44 -8.98
CA PHE A 776 -12.44 -31.56 -7.90
C PHE A 776 -12.97 -32.40 -6.73
N ALA A 777 -12.19 -32.51 -5.66
CA ALA A 777 -12.62 -33.12 -4.42
C ALA A 777 -13.45 -32.10 -3.64
N ILE A 778 -14.76 -32.25 -3.73
CA ILE A 778 -15.71 -31.42 -3.01
C ILE A 778 -15.89 -31.98 -1.59
N ALA A 779 -15.14 -31.43 -0.64
CA ALA A 779 -15.26 -31.76 0.78
C ALA A 779 -15.07 -30.51 1.64
N ASN A 780 -15.58 -30.56 2.87
CA ASN A 780 -15.26 -29.53 3.85
C ASN A 780 -13.89 -29.83 4.45
N GLU A 781 -13.04 -28.81 4.54
CA GLU A 781 -11.62 -28.94 4.85
C GLU A 781 -11.19 -27.98 5.96
N ALA A 782 -10.27 -28.46 6.79
CA ALA A 782 -9.67 -27.74 7.90
C ALA A 782 -8.15 -27.87 7.83
N PHE A 783 -7.48 -26.74 7.61
CA PHE A 783 -6.03 -26.60 7.62
C PHE A 783 -5.57 -26.08 8.96
N LEU A 784 -4.68 -26.83 9.62
CA LEU A 784 -4.24 -26.51 10.96
C LEU A 784 -2.90 -25.77 10.95
N ILE A 785 -2.86 -24.66 11.68
CA ILE A 785 -1.69 -23.79 11.87
C ILE A 785 -1.61 -23.33 13.32
N PRO A 786 -0.43 -22.97 13.84
CA PRO A 786 -0.26 -22.45 15.19
C PRO A 786 -0.73 -20.97 15.27
N ALA A 787 -2.03 -20.73 15.11
CA ALA A 787 -2.63 -19.39 15.15
C ALA A 787 -3.74 -19.30 16.22
N GLN A 788 -3.88 -18.10 16.81
CA GLN A 788 -4.94 -17.77 17.77
C GLN A 788 -6.23 -17.26 17.10
N VAL A 789 -6.16 -16.98 15.80
CA VAL A 789 -7.28 -16.50 14.96
C VAL A 789 -7.49 -17.46 13.79
N ASN A 790 -8.70 -17.42 13.22
CA ASN A 790 -9.13 -18.26 12.12
C ASN A 790 -9.24 -17.46 10.82
N TYR A 791 -9.26 -18.19 9.71
CA TYR A 791 -9.64 -17.71 8.39
C TYR A 791 -10.72 -18.65 7.88
N VAL A 792 -11.97 -18.17 7.89
CA VAL A 792 -13.14 -19.01 7.62
C VAL A 792 -13.60 -18.71 6.21
N GLY A 793 -13.71 -19.74 5.37
CA GLY A 793 -14.15 -19.63 3.99
C GLY A 793 -15.34 -20.51 3.66
N LYS A 794 -16.24 -20.01 2.83
CA LYS A 794 -17.29 -20.79 2.17
C LYS A 794 -17.42 -20.39 0.71
N GLY A 795 -17.44 -21.36 -0.20
CA GLY A 795 -17.51 -21.09 -1.64
C GLY A 795 -18.42 -22.02 -2.43
N ALA A 796 -18.87 -21.57 -3.61
CA ALA A 796 -19.73 -22.34 -4.51
C ALA A 796 -19.61 -21.86 -5.97
N ASP A 797 -19.77 -22.76 -6.94
CA ASP A 797 -20.00 -22.39 -8.35
C ASP A 797 -21.50 -22.03 -8.54
N LEU A 798 -21.80 -20.74 -8.65
CA LEU A 798 -23.17 -20.25 -8.82
C LEU A 798 -23.76 -20.63 -10.18
N TYR A 799 -22.95 -20.76 -11.22
CA TYR A 799 -23.42 -21.16 -12.55
C TYR A 799 -23.85 -22.63 -12.56
N ALA A 800 -23.11 -23.50 -11.86
CA ALA A 800 -23.52 -24.89 -11.63
C ALA A 800 -24.83 -24.99 -10.81
N LEU A 801 -25.12 -23.97 -9.99
CA LEU A 801 -26.40 -23.82 -9.27
C LEU A 801 -27.52 -23.19 -10.12
N GLY A 802 -27.26 -22.86 -11.39
CA GLY A 802 -28.24 -22.35 -12.33
C GLY A 802 -28.33 -20.82 -12.41
N TYR A 803 -27.45 -20.09 -11.71
CA TYR A 803 -27.34 -18.65 -11.86
C TYR A 803 -26.80 -18.29 -13.24
N LYS A 804 -27.30 -17.18 -13.80
CA LYS A 804 -26.72 -16.55 -15.00
C LYS A 804 -26.28 -15.16 -14.62
N TYR A 805 -25.07 -14.81 -15.01
CA TYR A 805 -24.51 -13.51 -14.70
C TYR A 805 -25.43 -12.37 -15.14
N HIS A 806 -25.55 -11.38 -14.26
CA HIS A 806 -26.13 -10.08 -14.52
C HIS A 806 -25.33 -9.03 -13.74
N GLY A 807 -25.11 -7.85 -14.31
CA GLY A 807 -24.28 -6.78 -13.75
C GLY A 807 -24.70 -6.36 -12.33
N SER A 808 -25.98 -6.51 -11.96
CA SER A 808 -26.48 -6.27 -10.60
C SER A 808 -25.76 -7.07 -9.50
N ALA A 809 -25.11 -8.19 -9.83
CA ALA A 809 -24.28 -8.94 -8.87
C ALA A 809 -23.18 -8.05 -8.27
N ASN A 810 -22.57 -7.14 -9.03
CA ASN A 810 -21.54 -6.23 -8.52
C ASN A 810 -22.09 -5.32 -7.43
N VAL A 811 -23.30 -4.77 -7.65
CA VAL A 811 -24.01 -3.93 -6.68
C VAL A 811 -24.35 -4.73 -5.42
N ILE A 812 -24.88 -5.95 -5.59
CA ILE A 812 -25.29 -6.81 -4.49
C ILE A 812 -24.10 -7.23 -3.64
N PHE A 813 -22.98 -7.66 -4.24
CA PHE A 813 -21.80 -8.07 -3.50
C PHE A 813 -21.09 -6.90 -2.81
N LYS A 814 -21.02 -5.72 -3.46
CA LYS A 814 -20.54 -4.49 -2.80
C LYS A 814 -21.39 -4.17 -1.57
N HIS A 815 -22.71 -4.24 -1.70
CA HIS A 815 -23.64 -4.00 -0.59
C HIS A 815 -23.50 -5.02 0.54
N LEU A 816 -23.39 -6.32 0.23
CA LEU A 816 -23.15 -7.36 1.23
C LEU A 816 -21.83 -7.17 1.98
N ARG A 817 -20.76 -6.82 1.25
CA ARG A 817 -19.43 -6.61 1.83
C ARG A 817 -19.39 -5.42 2.77
N MET A 818 -19.99 -4.29 2.37
CA MET A 818 -19.94 -3.03 3.13
C MET A 818 -21.07 -2.88 4.17
N GLY A 819 -22.08 -3.76 4.12
CA GLY A 819 -23.18 -3.79 5.09
C GLY A 819 -23.16 -5.09 5.89
N TRP A 820 -23.95 -6.07 5.48
CA TRP A 820 -24.21 -7.31 6.23
C TRP A 820 -22.94 -8.01 6.77
N LEU A 821 -21.96 -8.30 5.91
CA LEU A 821 -20.77 -9.05 6.33
C LEU A 821 -19.85 -8.21 7.22
N TRP A 822 -19.73 -6.92 6.93
CA TRP A 822 -19.00 -5.99 7.80
C TRP A 822 -19.61 -5.96 9.20
N ASP A 823 -20.93 -5.82 9.30
CA ASP A 823 -21.62 -5.73 10.58
C ASP A 823 -21.56 -7.05 11.35
N GLN A 824 -21.85 -8.17 10.70
CA GLN A 824 -21.96 -9.46 11.37
C GLN A 824 -20.61 -10.07 11.73
N VAL A 825 -19.64 -10.03 10.82
CA VAL A 825 -18.36 -10.73 10.99
C VAL A 825 -17.32 -9.82 11.65
N ARG A 826 -17.26 -8.53 11.28
CA ARG A 826 -16.28 -7.58 11.84
C ARG A 826 -16.81 -6.85 13.07
N VAL A 827 -17.90 -6.09 12.97
CA VAL A 827 -18.37 -5.24 14.07
C VAL A 827 -18.88 -6.07 15.25
N GLN A 828 -19.78 -7.03 15.00
CA GLN A 828 -20.37 -7.87 16.04
C GLN A 828 -19.50 -9.11 16.33
N GLY A 829 -18.88 -9.68 15.30
CA GLY A 829 -18.05 -10.88 15.41
C GLY A 829 -16.63 -10.61 15.92
N GLY A 830 -16.09 -9.39 15.76
CA GLY A 830 -14.74 -9.05 16.18
C GLY A 830 -13.63 -9.55 15.24
N ALA A 831 -13.96 -10.02 14.03
CA ALA A 831 -12.94 -10.30 13.01
C ALA A 831 -12.35 -8.99 12.46
N TYR A 832 -11.11 -9.04 11.98
CA TYR A 832 -10.51 -7.86 11.34
C TYR A 832 -11.16 -7.52 9.99
N GLY A 833 -11.64 -8.53 9.24
CA GLY A 833 -12.28 -8.30 7.95
C GLY A 833 -13.15 -9.45 7.47
N ALA A 834 -14.03 -9.15 6.53
CA ALA A 834 -14.87 -10.12 5.84
C ALA A 834 -15.07 -9.70 4.39
N PHE A 835 -15.08 -10.68 3.49
CA PHE A 835 -15.10 -10.48 2.06
C PHE A 835 -16.11 -11.43 1.41
N ALA A 836 -16.72 -10.95 0.32
CA ALA A 836 -17.46 -11.78 -0.62
C ALA A 836 -16.97 -11.45 -2.03
N ALA A 837 -16.32 -12.42 -2.67
CA ALA A 837 -15.74 -12.29 -3.99
C ALA A 837 -16.48 -13.21 -4.95
N PHE A 838 -17.05 -12.64 -6.00
CA PHE A 838 -17.69 -13.38 -7.08
C PHE A 838 -16.98 -13.07 -8.39
N ASP A 839 -16.48 -14.11 -9.05
CA ASP A 839 -15.82 -14.00 -10.33
C ASP A 839 -16.80 -14.37 -11.45
N ARG A 840 -17.12 -13.42 -12.32
CA ARG A 840 -18.06 -13.62 -13.41
C ARG A 840 -17.55 -14.54 -14.51
N SER A 841 -16.23 -14.70 -14.65
CA SER A 841 -15.66 -15.59 -15.65
C SER A 841 -15.86 -17.05 -15.22
N THR A 842 -15.63 -17.34 -13.94
CA THR A 842 -15.71 -18.70 -13.40
C THR A 842 -17.10 -19.04 -12.85
N GLY A 843 -17.87 -18.06 -12.39
CA GLY A 843 -19.10 -18.27 -11.63
C GLY A 843 -18.86 -18.61 -10.16
N VAL A 844 -17.61 -18.60 -9.71
CA VAL A 844 -17.24 -18.99 -8.33
C VAL A 844 -17.47 -17.82 -7.38
N LEU A 845 -18.25 -18.09 -6.34
CA LEU A 845 -18.37 -17.27 -5.14
C LEU A 845 -17.42 -17.82 -4.07
N ALA A 846 -16.67 -16.93 -3.42
CA ALA A 846 -15.95 -17.21 -2.19
C ALA A 846 -16.25 -16.11 -1.16
N GLN A 847 -16.80 -16.51 -0.01
CA GLN A 847 -16.94 -15.66 1.17
C GLN A 847 -15.85 -16.05 2.16
N VAL A 848 -15.05 -15.09 2.61
CA VAL A 848 -13.91 -15.35 3.51
C VAL A 848 -13.79 -14.31 4.62
N SER A 849 -13.40 -14.73 5.82
CA SER A 849 -13.05 -13.85 6.94
C SER A 849 -11.54 -13.78 7.16
N TYR A 850 -11.10 -12.70 7.82
CA TYR A 850 -9.69 -12.41 8.05
C TYR A 850 -9.44 -12.08 9.52
N ARG A 851 -8.49 -12.82 10.13
CA ARG A 851 -8.14 -12.76 11.56
C ARG A 851 -9.39 -12.82 12.44
N ASP A 852 -10.16 -13.89 12.25
CA ASP A 852 -11.48 -14.07 12.84
C ASP A 852 -11.40 -14.87 14.14
N PRO A 853 -11.88 -14.36 15.28
CA PRO A 853 -11.92 -15.13 16.52
C PRO A 853 -13.00 -16.23 16.50
N ASN A 854 -13.92 -16.21 15.54
CA ASN A 854 -15.02 -17.15 15.42
C ASN A 854 -14.82 -18.14 14.27
N LEU A 855 -15.71 -19.14 14.24
CA LEU A 855 -15.84 -20.09 13.13
C LEU A 855 -17.31 -20.28 12.77
N GLU A 856 -18.10 -20.83 13.70
CA GLU A 856 -19.51 -21.14 13.44
C GLU A 856 -20.37 -19.90 13.22
N ASN A 857 -20.12 -18.82 13.96
CA ASN A 857 -20.87 -17.57 13.80
C ASN A 857 -20.61 -16.94 12.44
N THR A 858 -19.38 -17.03 11.94
CA THR A 858 -19.00 -16.55 10.61
C THR A 858 -19.68 -17.35 9.51
N LEU A 859 -19.70 -18.68 9.61
CA LEU A 859 -20.45 -19.53 8.67
C LEU A 859 -21.95 -19.22 8.69
N LYS A 860 -22.54 -19.00 9.88
CA LYS A 860 -23.94 -18.54 10.01
C LYS A 860 -24.17 -17.19 9.36
N ALA A 861 -23.22 -16.25 9.46
CA ALA A 861 -23.31 -14.95 8.80
C ALA A 861 -23.25 -15.09 7.27
N PHE A 862 -22.38 -15.96 6.74
CA PHE A 862 -22.33 -16.28 5.31
C PHE A 862 -23.68 -16.82 4.83
N ASP A 863 -24.22 -17.83 5.52
CA ASP A 863 -25.53 -18.43 5.19
C ASP A 863 -26.69 -17.45 5.37
N GLY A 864 -26.59 -16.56 6.35
CA GLY A 864 -27.55 -15.50 6.62
C GLY A 864 -27.63 -14.42 5.53
N SER A 865 -26.65 -14.36 4.62
CA SER A 865 -26.65 -13.40 3.50
C SER A 865 -27.91 -13.54 2.63
N ALA A 866 -28.39 -14.77 2.42
CA ALA A 866 -29.61 -15.03 1.66
C ALA A 866 -30.84 -14.41 2.35
N ALA A 867 -31.01 -14.67 3.65
CA ALA A 867 -32.13 -14.14 4.43
C ALA A 867 -32.08 -12.62 4.56
N TYR A 868 -30.86 -12.05 4.67
CA TYR A 868 -30.65 -10.61 4.66
C TYR A 868 -31.15 -9.99 3.34
N LEU A 869 -30.72 -10.51 2.20
CA LEU A 869 -31.17 -10.02 0.89
C LEU A 869 -32.67 -10.17 0.70
N GLN A 870 -33.27 -11.30 1.11
CA GLN A 870 -34.70 -11.54 0.96
C GLN A 870 -35.57 -10.52 1.72
N ASN A 871 -35.10 -10.06 2.87
CA ASN A 871 -35.83 -9.13 3.73
C ASN A 871 -35.37 -7.66 3.55
N LEU A 872 -34.43 -7.43 2.63
CA LEU A 872 -33.82 -6.13 2.42
C LEU A 872 -34.86 -5.11 1.95
N LYS A 873 -34.82 -3.93 2.56
CA LYS A 873 -35.59 -2.76 2.15
C LYS A 873 -34.60 -1.63 1.94
N LEU A 874 -34.51 -1.13 0.71
CA LEU A 874 -33.70 0.03 0.37
C LEU A 874 -34.59 1.12 -0.18
N GLY A 875 -34.40 2.34 0.33
CA GLY A 875 -34.92 3.54 -0.32
C GLY A 875 -34.19 3.79 -1.65
N LYS A 876 -34.76 4.68 -2.48
CA LYS A 876 -34.15 5.05 -3.77
C LYS A 876 -32.70 5.53 -3.61
N ALA A 877 -32.45 6.39 -2.62
CA ALA A 877 -31.13 6.98 -2.36
C ALA A 877 -30.07 5.93 -1.97
N GLU A 878 -30.45 4.95 -1.14
CA GLU A 878 -29.52 3.89 -0.70
C GLU A 878 -29.17 2.94 -1.84
N LEU A 879 -30.14 2.67 -2.72
CA LEU A 879 -29.91 1.88 -3.93
C LEU A 879 -28.98 2.62 -4.90
N GLU A 880 -29.20 3.92 -5.14
CA GLU A 880 -28.30 4.75 -5.95
C GLU A 880 -26.88 4.74 -5.38
N LYS A 881 -26.73 4.89 -4.05
CA LYS A 881 -25.45 4.82 -3.35
C LYS A 881 -24.74 3.48 -3.59
N ALA A 882 -25.46 2.37 -3.50
CA ALA A 882 -24.89 1.04 -3.79
C ALA A 882 -24.44 0.89 -5.26
N ILE A 883 -25.22 1.43 -6.20
CA ILE A 883 -24.88 1.42 -7.64
C ILE A 883 -23.61 2.23 -7.89
N ILE A 884 -23.53 3.46 -7.35
CA ILE A 884 -22.37 4.34 -7.47
C ILE A 884 -21.12 3.65 -6.90
N GLY A 885 -21.22 3.06 -5.71
CA GLY A 885 -20.11 2.32 -5.10
C GLY A 885 -19.63 1.12 -5.93
N ALA A 886 -20.53 0.46 -6.67
CA ALA A 886 -20.16 -0.62 -7.60
C ALA A 886 -19.51 -0.09 -8.89
N ILE A 887 -19.95 1.08 -9.37
CA ILE A 887 -19.27 1.77 -10.48
C ILE A 887 -17.88 2.24 -10.06
N GLY A 888 -17.69 2.70 -8.82
CA GLY A 888 -16.36 3.05 -8.29
C GLY A 888 -15.37 1.88 -8.33
N ASP A 889 -15.81 0.68 -7.96
CA ASP A 889 -15.01 -0.55 -8.08
C ASP A 889 -14.71 -0.89 -9.57
N LEU A 890 -15.63 -0.59 -10.49
CA LEU A 890 -15.47 -0.86 -11.94
C LEU A 890 -14.56 0.15 -12.65
N ASP A 891 -14.68 1.43 -12.30
CA ASP A 891 -14.02 2.59 -12.90
C ASP A 891 -12.76 3.00 -12.12
N THR A 892 -12.23 2.11 -11.27
CA THR A 892 -10.98 2.34 -10.53
C THR A 892 -9.89 2.81 -11.49
N HIS A 893 -9.25 3.93 -11.13
CA HIS A 893 -8.21 4.53 -11.96
C HIS A 893 -7.01 3.57 -12.11
N MET A 894 -6.42 3.58 -13.31
CA MET A 894 -5.28 2.76 -13.66
C MET A 894 -4.23 3.63 -14.34
N LEU A 895 -2.97 3.45 -13.93
CA LEU A 895 -1.80 4.01 -14.59
C LEU A 895 -1.58 3.37 -15.99
N PRO A 896 -0.75 3.98 -16.85
CA PRO A 896 -0.57 3.54 -18.24
C PRO A 896 -0.17 2.07 -18.38
N ASP A 897 0.77 1.59 -17.57
CA ASP A 897 1.23 0.20 -17.53
C ASP A 897 0.08 -0.77 -17.18
N ALA A 898 -0.70 -0.44 -16.14
CA ALA A 898 -1.85 -1.19 -15.71
C ALA A 898 -2.97 -1.18 -16.77
N LYS A 899 -3.16 -0.05 -17.47
CA LYS A 899 -4.09 0.05 -18.62
C LYS A 899 -3.68 -0.91 -19.74
N GLY A 900 -2.40 -0.93 -20.13
CA GLY A 900 -1.88 -1.85 -21.15
C GLY A 900 -2.04 -3.32 -20.76
N SER A 901 -1.66 -3.67 -19.53
CA SER A 901 -1.83 -5.03 -18.97
C SER A 901 -3.30 -5.46 -18.93
N ALA A 902 -4.19 -4.58 -18.47
CA ALA A 902 -5.63 -4.84 -18.42
C ALA A 902 -6.24 -5.04 -19.82
N ALA A 903 -5.79 -4.27 -20.81
CA ALA A 903 -6.29 -4.36 -22.18
C ALA A 903 -5.93 -5.71 -22.84
N VAL A 904 -4.67 -6.15 -22.72
CA VAL A 904 -4.24 -7.47 -23.21
C VAL A 904 -4.91 -8.60 -22.44
N THR A 905 -5.06 -8.47 -21.12
CA THR A 905 -5.81 -9.43 -20.31
C THR A 905 -7.25 -9.55 -20.80
N ARG A 906 -7.99 -8.45 -20.97
CA ARG A 906 -9.37 -8.47 -21.51
C ARG A 906 -9.44 -9.18 -22.86
N LYS A 907 -8.48 -8.91 -23.74
CA LYS A 907 -8.39 -9.55 -25.06
C LYS A 907 -8.20 -11.07 -24.93
N MET A 908 -7.32 -11.52 -24.04
CA MET A 908 -7.07 -12.94 -23.77
C MET A 908 -8.29 -13.65 -23.16
N LEU A 909 -9.07 -12.96 -22.31
CA LEU A 909 -10.27 -13.52 -21.68
C LEU A 909 -11.50 -13.50 -22.58
N GLY A 910 -11.44 -12.85 -23.75
CA GLY A 910 -12.61 -12.59 -24.58
C GLY A 910 -13.57 -11.56 -23.97
N ASP A 911 -13.09 -10.72 -23.05
CA ASP A 911 -13.89 -9.66 -22.41
C ASP A 911 -14.06 -8.46 -23.34
N THR A 912 -15.02 -8.56 -24.26
CA THR A 912 -15.26 -7.51 -25.27
C THR A 912 -15.86 -6.24 -24.68
N GLU A 913 -15.59 -5.09 -25.31
CA GLU A 913 -16.20 -3.81 -24.94
C GLU A 913 -17.73 -3.85 -24.91
N ALA A 914 -18.37 -4.63 -25.79
CA ALA A 914 -19.81 -4.81 -25.79
C ALA A 914 -20.31 -5.53 -24.53
N MET A 915 -19.59 -6.56 -24.05
CA MET A 915 -19.95 -7.28 -22.83
C MET A 915 -19.71 -6.42 -21.58
N ARG A 916 -18.63 -5.63 -21.57
CA ARG A 916 -18.37 -4.66 -20.51
C ARG A 916 -19.43 -3.56 -20.47
N GLN A 917 -19.86 -3.07 -21.64
CA GLN A 917 -20.93 -2.07 -21.73
C GLN A 917 -22.26 -2.64 -21.23
N GLN A 918 -22.62 -3.86 -21.66
CA GLN A 918 -23.80 -4.53 -21.14
C GLN A 918 -23.76 -4.66 -19.62
N MET A 919 -22.64 -5.10 -19.05
CA MET A 919 -22.47 -5.20 -17.60
C MET A 919 -22.65 -3.83 -16.91
N ARG A 920 -22.14 -2.74 -17.49
CA ARG A 920 -22.33 -1.38 -16.96
C ARG A 920 -23.79 -0.97 -16.99
N ASP A 921 -24.48 -1.18 -18.11
CA ASP A 921 -25.91 -0.87 -18.26
C ASP A 921 -26.75 -1.64 -17.23
N GLU A 922 -26.41 -2.91 -16.98
CA GLU A 922 -27.04 -3.77 -15.98
C GLU A 922 -26.73 -3.32 -14.54
N ILE A 923 -25.52 -2.82 -14.26
CA ILE A 923 -25.18 -2.21 -12.96
C ILE A 923 -26.04 -0.96 -12.73
N LEU A 924 -26.06 -0.02 -13.69
CA LEU A 924 -26.79 1.25 -13.58
C LEU A 924 -28.31 1.08 -13.50
N SER A 925 -28.84 -0.03 -14.01
CA SER A 925 -30.27 -0.36 -13.99
C SER A 925 -30.69 -1.31 -12.85
N THR A 926 -29.82 -1.53 -11.86
CA THR A 926 -30.11 -2.41 -10.72
C THR A 926 -31.33 -1.92 -9.93
N THR A 927 -32.15 -2.85 -9.47
CA THR A 927 -33.39 -2.62 -8.71
C THR A 927 -33.43 -3.51 -7.47
N LEU A 928 -34.30 -3.19 -6.50
CA LEU A 928 -34.48 -4.02 -5.29
C LEU A 928 -34.90 -5.47 -5.62
N ASP A 929 -35.67 -5.68 -6.70
CA ASP A 929 -36.07 -7.02 -7.15
C ASP A 929 -34.86 -7.89 -7.50
N HIS A 930 -33.75 -7.30 -7.96
CA HIS A 930 -32.51 -8.04 -8.22
C HIS A 930 -31.89 -8.57 -6.92
N PHE A 931 -31.91 -7.80 -5.83
CA PHE A 931 -31.43 -8.26 -4.52
C PHE A 931 -32.28 -9.41 -4.00
N HIS A 932 -33.61 -9.27 -4.06
CA HIS A 932 -34.55 -10.30 -3.62
C HIS A 932 -34.41 -11.58 -4.45
N SER A 933 -34.24 -11.46 -5.77
CA SER A 933 -34.03 -12.62 -6.65
C SER A 933 -32.68 -13.30 -6.42
N PHE A 934 -31.64 -12.53 -6.07
CA PHE A 934 -30.32 -13.08 -5.76
C PHE A 934 -30.27 -13.79 -4.41
N ALA A 935 -31.23 -13.53 -3.51
CA ALA A 935 -31.37 -14.26 -2.25
C ALA A 935 -31.53 -15.77 -2.48
N ASP A 936 -32.30 -16.19 -3.49
CA ASP A 936 -32.48 -17.61 -3.83
C ASP A 936 -31.18 -18.26 -4.29
N VAL A 937 -30.34 -17.51 -5.02
CA VAL A 937 -29.00 -17.95 -5.46
C VAL A 937 -28.08 -18.16 -4.26
N LEU A 938 -28.04 -17.20 -3.33
CA LEU A 938 -27.25 -17.34 -2.11
C LEU A 938 -27.79 -18.41 -1.17
N HIS A 939 -29.09 -18.66 -1.16
CA HIS A 939 -29.67 -19.76 -0.39
C HIS A 939 -29.16 -21.11 -0.91
N ALA A 940 -29.16 -21.32 -2.23
CA ALA A 940 -28.58 -22.52 -2.84
C ALA A 940 -27.07 -22.64 -2.56
N ALA A 941 -26.33 -21.53 -2.59
CA ALA A 941 -24.91 -21.50 -2.24
C ALA A 941 -24.66 -21.79 -0.76
N ALA A 942 -25.54 -21.35 0.15
CA ALA A 942 -25.48 -21.68 1.57
C ALA A 942 -25.70 -23.20 1.80
N GLU A 943 -26.66 -23.81 1.10
CA GLU A 943 -26.93 -25.25 1.25
C GLU A 943 -25.83 -26.15 0.66
N LYS A 944 -25.25 -25.75 -0.48
CA LYS A 944 -24.33 -26.61 -1.27
C LYS A 944 -22.87 -26.17 -1.23
N GLY A 945 -22.58 -25.03 -0.62
CA GLY A 945 -21.24 -24.46 -0.57
C GLY A 945 -20.25 -25.30 0.22
N HIS A 946 -18.99 -25.24 -0.17
CA HIS A 946 -17.88 -25.95 0.46
C HIS A 946 -17.19 -25.05 1.45
N ILE A 947 -16.82 -25.63 2.58
CA ILE A 947 -16.21 -24.92 3.69
C ILE A 947 -14.72 -25.24 3.68
N CYS A 948 -13.89 -24.21 3.74
CA CYS A 948 -12.46 -24.32 3.95
C CYS A 948 -12.08 -23.39 5.11
N VAL A 949 -11.46 -23.93 6.15
CA VAL A 949 -11.04 -23.15 7.31
C VAL A 949 -9.57 -23.35 7.58
N LEU A 950 -8.86 -22.28 7.90
CA LEU A 950 -7.48 -22.29 8.35
C LEU A 950 -7.41 -21.73 9.77
N GLY A 951 -6.78 -22.44 10.72
CA GLY A 951 -6.62 -21.93 12.09
C GLY A 951 -6.10 -22.98 13.09
N GLY A 952 -6.19 -22.67 14.38
CA GLY A 952 -5.62 -23.48 15.47
C GLY A 952 -6.55 -24.56 16.04
N ASN A 953 -6.42 -24.85 17.33
CA ASN A 953 -7.15 -25.94 18.00
C ASN A 953 -8.68 -25.81 17.91
N GLY A 954 -9.23 -24.59 17.96
CA GLY A 954 -10.68 -24.39 17.80
C GLY A 954 -11.20 -24.87 16.44
N VAL A 955 -10.39 -24.74 15.37
CA VAL A 955 -10.71 -25.28 14.05
C VAL A 955 -10.65 -26.81 14.05
N ARG A 956 -9.66 -27.41 14.73
CA ARG A 956 -9.55 -28.86 14.88
C ARG A 956 -10.80 -29.45 15.53
N GLU A 957 -11.22 -28.91 16.67
CA GLU A 957 -12.39 -29.39 17.40
C GLU A 957 -13.67 -29.28 16.57
N ALA A 958 -13.85 -28.16 15.86
CA ALA A 958 -14.98 -27.95 14.95
C ALA A 958 -14.96 -28.95 13.79
N ALA A 959 -13.79 -29.18 13.19
CA ALA A 959 -13.61 -30.12 12.09
C ALA A 959 -13.91 -31.56 12.51
N GLU A 960 -13.42 -32.01 13.67
CA GLU A 960 -13.70 -33.34 14.22
C GLU A 960 -15.20 -33.53 14.52
N THR A 961 -15.84 -32.51 15.09
CA THR A 961 -17.29 -32.52 15.40
C THR A 961 -18.14 -32.63 14.14
N ASN A 962 -17.76 -31.93 13.07
CA ASN A 962 -18.52 -31.87 11.82
C ASN A 962 -18.05 -32.87 10.75
N GLY A 963 -17.01 -33.68 11.04
CA GLY A 963 -16.46 -34.67 10.11
C GLY A 963 -15.77 -34.07 8.88
N TRP A 964 -15.10 -32.93 9.04
CA TRP A 964 -14.32 -32.29 7.97
C TRP A 964 -12.95 -32.98 7.82
N ASN A 965 -12.37 -32.88 6.63
CA ASN A 965 -11.02 -33.38 6.39
C ASN A 965 -10.00 -32.45 7.06
N ILE A 966 -9.10 -33.01 7.87
CA ILE A 966 -8.11 -32.25 8.63
C ILE A 966 -6.72 -32.47 8.02
N SER A 967 -6.01 -31.38 7.74
CA SER A 967 -4.62 -31.39 7.28
C SER A 967 -3.77 -30.44 8.13
N GLU A 968 -2.61 -30.91 8.62
CA GLU A 968 -1.65 -30.08 9.35
C GLU A 968 -0.69 -29.41 8.37
N ILE A 969 -0.62 -28.08 8.38
CA ILE A 969 0.16 -27.29 7.41
C ILE A 969 1.43 -26.71 8.03
N LEU A 970 1.39 -26.28 9.28
CA LEU A 970 2.53 -25.72 10.03
C LEU A 970 2.74 -26.47 11.35
#